data_AF-H2ZQJ3-F1
#
_entry.id   AF-H2ZQJ3-F1
#
_cell.length_a   1.000
_cell.length_b   1.000
_cell.length_c   1.000
_cell.angle_alpha   90.00
_cell.angle_beta   90.00
_cell.angle_gamma   90.00
#
_symmetry.space_group_name_H-M   'P 1'
#
loop_
_entity.id
_entity.type
_entity.pdbx_description
1 polymer ?
#
loop_
_entity_poly.entity_id
_entity_poly.type
_entity_poly.pdbx_seq_one_letter_code
_entity_poly.pdbx_strand_id
1 'polypeptide(L)'
;IQNLNMLLKHIKSYYEEVQKQVIVMSLPKVLMMVHNFRTQEGLAEMQKLLLLVLGCAVQCDQRERFVEKMKQLTYEGMETMMNHIKDVTENTDKVLNLQWEELVEIPADDLEELTRKMSLHIRSLVSERDKQAMLITDMTQERDYFQSQAGGGGSQLIRKESFTATRQHLIVELNDFKAKLRKAKQELDDKVEQNIDLKSEIEEMQLALKEIRQENSSLVTEARSTRALRDENDILKERAGKASKLEFEIEILREKVKDVDFYKQRVEELRDDNKILHETKALVEEQLKKQEPDWMACWTSEKRIVDLNRKLQAMTQEHENDQRRIQSLSEKVSNLEFDKMQSMNESGNLAYQLEQARGNIDSGRMSILDESEESTLNRALRLEKENKRLQALMAKYQDATKTHEITQASMLELEKENQRLSNRVQQLQEHINKEKQSVLDFEQLSTDLAADRQRLESSLETARASSERRVQEMEQENNHLVKTIESLRERAKIGANEKVKAIEKENKVLSELVQDMTTKHHKLEYETKRLNEKIHDMEDSIHLAKEVQKDNSKLEKQNVLEKTVKQLELTCRKMETIEQSASDLEVENRQLKVQVENLKNLTQQLQQLEDDKTSSDMEITRLKRQIESLKKTCDRVANLEQDKLEAEKSAKRFQQALESMKASMRQSEKMETDNQQLDEENSRLVSTNKRLTNEVQRAKT
;
A
#
# COMPACT_ATOMS: atom_id res chain seq x y z
N ILE A 1 -26.06 33.40 35.91
CA ILE A 1 -25.16 32.24 35.69
C ILE A 1 -25.85 30.93 36.14
N GLN A 2 -25.96 30.64 37.45
CA GLN A 2 -26.51 29.36 37.96
C GLN A 2 -27.81 28.89 37.26
N ASN A 3 -28.83 29.75 37.17
CA ASN A 3 -30.12 29.39 36.54
C ASN A 3 -29.96 28.96 35.06
N LEU A 4 -29.05 29.57 34.31
CA LEU A 4 -28.77 29.21 32.91
C LEU A 4 -27.98 27.90 32.82
N ASN A 5 -27.07 27.63 33.76
CA ASN A 5 -26.39 26.33 33.84
C ASN A 5 -27.39 25.19 34.16
N MET A 6 -28.36 25.42 35.06
CA MET A 6 -29.41 24.44 35.37
C MET A 6 -30.34 24.23 34.17
N LEU A 7 -30.79 25.31 33.52
CA LEU A 7 -31.60 25.24 32.30
C LEU A 7 -30.86 24.46 31.20
N LEU A 8 -29.59 24.77 30.93
CA LEU A 8 -28.79 24.07 29.93
C LEU A 8 -28.57 22.59 30.29
N LYS A 9 -28.38 22.26 31.57
CA LYS A 9 -28.31 20.85 32.03
C LYS A 9 -29.63 20.11 31.76
N HIS A 10 -30.78 20.72 32.06
CA HIS A 10 -32.08 20.11 31.83
C HIS A 10 -32.42 19.97 30.34
N ILE A 11 -32.06 20.97 29.52
CA ILE A 11 -32.14 20.88 28.05
C ILE A 11 -31.31 19.72 27.54
N LYS A 12 -30.02 19.63 27.93
CA LYS A 12 -29.13 18.54 27.50
C LYS A 12 -29.69 17.16 27.89
N SER A 13 -30.10 17.01 29.15
CA SER A 13 -30.76 15.82 29.69
C SER A 13 -32.03 15.45 28.91
N TYR A 14 -32.86 16.43 28.51
CA TYR A 14 -34.04 16.18 27.69
C TYR A 14 -33.69 15.63 26.30
N TYR A 15 -32.68 16.18 25.62
CA TYR A 15 -32.23 15.61 24.33
C TYR A 15 -31.70 14.18 24.50
N GLU A 16 -30.78 13.95 25.44
CA GLU A 16 -30.12 12.64 25.61
C GLU A 16 -31.06 11.56 26.16
N GLU A 17 -31.86 11.87 27.18
CA GLU A 17 -32.66 10.89 27.93
C GLU A 17 -34.07 10.70 27.34
N VAL A 18 -34.72 11.77 26.86
CA VAL A 18 -36.10 11.71 26.34
C VAL A 18 -36.10 11.54 24.82
N GLN A 19 -35.42 12.43 24.08
CA GLN A 19 -35.42 12.43 22.62
C GLN A 19 -34.45 11.42 21.98
N LYS A 20 -33.57 10.79 22.77
CA LYS A 20 -32.48 9.91 22.30
C LYS A 20 -31.59 10.60 21.26
N GLN A 21 -31.30 11.88 21.49
CA GLN A 21 -30.52 12.74 20.61
C GLN A 21 -29.30 13.33 21.34
N VAL A 22 -28.19 13.49 20.63
CA VAL A 22 -26.97 14.14 21.12
C VAL A 22 -26.84 15.52 20.49
N ILE A 23 -26.65 16.55 21.32
CA ILE A 23 -26.29 17.89 20.84
C ILE A 23 -24.83 17.85 20.42
N VAL A 24 -24.58 17.94 19.11
CA VAL A 24 -23.25 17.90 18.49
C VAL A 24 -22.61 19.28 18.43
N MET A 25 -23.41 20.33 18.25
CA MET A 25 -22.88 21.71 18.27
C MET A 25 -22.38 22.14 19.66
N SER A 26 -21.44 23.09 19.68
CA SER A 26 -20.93 23.69 20.91
C SER A 26 -22.08 24.16 21.81
N LEU A 27 -22.14 23.67 23.05
CA LEU A 27 -23.17 24.08 24.01
C LEU A 27 -23.09 25.59 24.32
N PRO A 28 -24.24 26.27 24.53
CA PRO A 28 -24.30 27.70 24.88
C PRO A 28 -23.34 28.10 26.00
N LYS A 29 -22.39 29.00 25.70
CA LYS A 29 -21.38 29.47 26.65
C LYS A 29 -22.00 30.46 27.64
N VAL A 30 -22.61 29.94 28.72
CA VAL A 30 -23.34 30.73 29.73
C VAL A 30 -22.54 31.91 30.30
N LEU A 31 -21.21 31.80 30.43
CA LEU A 31 -20.38 32.95 30.84
C LEU A 31 -20.36 34.07 29.80
N MET A 32 -20.25 33.76 28.51
CA MET A 32 -20.34 34.75 27.42
C MET A 32 -21.73 35.37 27.36
N MET A 33 -22.78 34.55 27.48
CA MET A 33 -24.18 35.02 27.49
C MET A 33 -24.47 36.03 28.60
N VAL A 34 -23.84 35.89 29.77
CA VAL A 34 -24.10 36.76 30.93
C VAL A 34 -23.23 38.02 30.89
N HIS A 35 -21.92 37.89 30.65
CA HIS A 35 -21.01 39.04 30.72
C HIS A 35 -21.04 39.88 29.43
N ASN A 36 -21.21 39.23 28.27
CA ASN A 36 -21.08 39.86 26.94
C ASN A 36 -22.42 39.97 26.21
N PHE A 37 -23.55 40.03 26.92
CA PHE A 37 -24.92 39.97 26.36
C PHE A 37 -25.27 41.04 25.29
N ARG A 38 -24.44 42.09 25.14
CA ARG A 38 -24.57 43.13 24.12
C ARG A 38 -23.65 42.96 22.91
N THR A 39 -22.73 41.99 22.92
CA THR A 39 -21.88 41.69 21.76
C THR A 39 -22.57 40.71 20.83
N GLN A 40 -22.15 40.70 19.56
CA GLN A 40 -22.62 39.73 18.57
C GLN A 40 -22.37 38.28 19.02
N GLU A 41 -21.28 38.03 19.74
CA GLU A 41 -20.96 36.72 20.32
C GLU A 41 -21.94 36.32 21.44
N GLY A 42 -22.23 37.23 22.38
CA GLY A 42 -23.18 36.96 23.46
C GLY A 42 -24.62 36.74 22.95
N LEU A 43 -24.99 37.45 21.88
CA LEU A 43 -26.25 37.23 21.16
C LEU A 43 -26.27 35.89 20.41
N ALA A 44 -25.16 35.48 19.78
CA ALA A 44 -25.07 34.17 19.11
C ALA A 44 -25.15 33.00 20.12
N GLU A 45 -24.53 33.12 21.30
CA GLU A 45 -24.66 32.12 22.36
C GLU A 45 -26.10 32.08 22.95
N MET A 46 -26.79 33.23 23.00
CA MET A 46 -28.23 33.27 23.33
C MET A 46 -29.09 32.60 22.24
N GLN A 47 -28.79 32.82 20.96
CA GLN A 47 -29.48 32.16 19.85
C GLN A 47 -29.33 30.63 19.92
N LYS A 48 -28.14 30.10 20.24
CA LYS A 48 -27.95 28.65 20.47
C LYS A 48 -28.85 28.12 21.59
N LEU A 49 -29.01 28.85 22.69
CA LEU A 49 -29.89 28.43 23.79
C LEU A 49 -31.37 28.44 23.36
N LEU A 50 -31.81 29.48 22.66
CA LEU A 50 -33.18 29.59 22.15
C LEU A 50 -33.49 28.53 21.08
N LEU A 51 -32.53 28.19 20.22
CA LEU A 51 -32.64 27.12 19.23
C LEU A 51 -32.85 25.76 19.89
N LEU A 52 -32.08 25.45 20.94
CA LEU A 52 -32.26 24.21 21.70
C LEU A 52 -33.62 24.16 22.42
N VAL A 53 -34.09 25.28 23.00
CA VAL A 53 -35.43 25.38 23.60
C VAL A 53 -36.54 25.22 22.56
N LEU A 54 -36.35 25.74 21.34
CA LEU A 54 -37.28 25.58 20.22
C LEU A 54 -37.42 24.11 19.83
N GLY A 55 -36.31 23.38 19.67
CA GLY A 55 -36.32 21.94 19.40
C GLY A 55 -37.05 21.15 20.49
N CYS A 56 -36.76 21.43 21.77
CA CYS A 56 -37.52 20.85 22.89
C CYS A 56 -39.03 21.09 22.77
N ALA A 57 -39.46 22.30 22.35
CA ALA A 57 -40.87 22.66 22.23
C ALA A 57 -41.57 21.97 21.04
N VAL A 58 -40.91 21.80 19.89
CA VAL A 58 -41.50 21.15 18.70
C VAL A 58 -41.36 19.63 18.69
N GLN A 59 -40.54 19.07 19.58
CA GLN A 59 -40.36 17.62 19.75
C GLN A 59 -41.05 17.04 21.01
N CYS A 60 -41.70 17.86 21.84
CA CYS A 60 -42.46 17.39 23.01
C CYS A 60 -43.87 16.90 22.68
N ASP A 61 -44.50 16.19 23.63
CA ASP A 61 -45.87 15.68 23.52
C ASP A 61 -46.91 16.77 23.19
N GLN A 62 -46.65 18.03 23.58
CA GLN A 62 -47.51 19.19 23.29
C GLN A 62 -47.09 19.99 22.05
N ARG A 63 -46.24 19.43 21.17
CA ARG A 63 -45.70 20.11 19.96
C ARG A 63 -46.75 20.82 19.12
N GLU A 64 -47.94 20.25 18.97
CA GLU A 64 -49.03 20.81 18.17
C GLU A 64 -49.42 22.22 18.65
N ARG A 65 -49.53 22.40 19.98
CA ARG A 65 -49.84 23.68 20.64
C ARG A 65 -48.75 24.75 20.43
N PHE A 66 -47.52 24.34 20.17
CA PHE A 66 -46.42 25.25 19.83
C PHE A 66 -46.41 25.58 18.33
N VAL A 67 -46.63 24.58 17.47
CA VAL A 67 -46.74 24.74 16.01
C VAL A 67 -47.94 25.62 15.63
N GLU A 68 -49.09 25.48 16.31
CA GLU A 68 -50.25 26.36 16.13
C GLU A 68 -49.93 27.83 16.44
N LYS A 69 -49.17 28.09 17.50
CA LYS A 69 -48.71 29.45 17.83
C LYS A 69 -47.71 29.99 16.82
N MET A 70 -46.85 29.14 16.24
CA MET A 70 -45.93 29.54 15.18
C MET A 70 -46.67 29.89 13.89
N LYS A 71 -47.78 29.20 13.58
CA LYS A 71 -48.69 29.52 12.47
C LYS A 71 -49.46 30.85 12.67
N GLN A 72 -49.43 31.45 13.86
CA GLN A 72 -50.02 32.77 14.15
C GLN A 72 -49.01 33.92 14.00
N LEU A 73 -47.76 33.64 13.64
CA LEU A 73 -46.75 34.65 13.33
C LEU A 73 -46.99 35.27 11.93
N THR A 74 -46.25 36.34 11.63
CA THR A 74 -46.12 36.83 10.24
C THR A 74 -45.50 35.76 9.35
N TYR A 75 -45.70 35.84 8.03
CA TYR A 75 -45.11 34.90 7.07
C TYR A 75 -43.59 34.77 7.25
N GLU A 76 -42.88 35.91 7.33
CA GLU A 76 -41.44 35.98 7.60
C GLU A 76 -41.04 35.35 8.94
N GLY A 77 -41.84 35.54 9.99
CA GLY A 77 -41.62 34.91 11.30
C GLY A 77 -41.87 33.41 11.29
N MET A 78 -42.86 32.93 10.53
CA MET A 78 -43.14 31.51 10.34
C MET A 78 -42.04 30.82 9.51
N GLU A 79 -41.59 31.43 8.43
CA GLU A 79 -40.46 30.96 7.61
C GLU A 79 -39.16 30.92 8.44
N THR A 80 -38.88 31.98 9.20
CA THR A 80 -37.75 32.04 10.12
C THR A 80 -37.82 30.92 11.16
N MET A 81 -38.98 30.70 11.79
CA MET A 81 -39.16 29.61 12.76
C MET A 81 -39.01 28.22 12.11
N MET A 82 -39.56 28.01 10.91
CA MET A 82 -39.41 26.73 10.19
C MET A 82 -37.95 26.44 9.86
N ASN A 83 -37.17 27.43 9.44
CA ASN A 83 -35.73 27.27 9.20
C ASN A 83 -34.98 26.90 10.49
N HIS A 84 -35.29 27.53 11.63
CA HIS A 84 -34.69 27.16 12.92
C HIS A 84 -35.15 25.79 13.43
N ILE A 85 -36.38 25.34 13.11
CA ILE A 85 -36.84 23.98 13.43
C ILE A 85 -36.00 22.95 12.68
N LYS A 86 -35.89 23.08 11.34
CA LYS A 86 -35.04 22.19 10.53
C LYS A 86 -33.59 22.16 11.01
N ASP A 87 -33.07 23.34 11.36
CA ASP A 87 -31.70 23.51 11.86
C ASP A 87 -31.44 22.90 13.25
N VAL A 88 -32.47 22.41 13.96
CA VAL A 88 -32.32 21.65 15.21
C VAL A 88 -32.89 20.21 15.15
N THR A 89 -33.79 19.89 14.21
CA THR A 89 -34.38 18.54 14.06
C THR A 89 -33.82 17.72 12.90
N GLU A 90 -33.40 18.37 11.80
CA GLU A 90 -32.90 17.72 10.57
C GLU A 90 -31.36 17.87 10.44
N ASN A 91 -30.76 18.87 11.08
CA ASN A 91 -29.35 19.20 10.93
C ASN A 91 -28.41 18.34 11.82
N THR A 92 -27.89 17.27 11.23
CA THR A 92 -26.93 16.30 11.81
C THR A 92 -25.59 16.89 12.26
N ASP A 93 -25.28 18.15 11.92
CA ASP A 93 -24.08 18.86 12.44
C ASP A 93 -24.38 19.64 13.74
N LYS A 94 -25.65 19.68 14.17
CA LYS A 94 -26.10 20.35 15.40
C LYS A 94 -26.73 19.39 16.39
N VAL A 95 -27.57 18.48 15.93
CA VAL A 95 -28.22 17.44 16.74
C VAL A 95 -28.22 16.12 15.96
N LEU A 96 -27.80 15.04 16.61
CA LEU A 96 -27.71 13.69 16.02
C LEU A 96 -28.67 12.73 16.73
N ASN A 97 -29.51 12.01 15.98
CA ASN A 97 -30.39 10.98 16.53
C ASN A 97 -29.61 9.66 16.80
N LEU A 98 -29.93 8.99 17.90
CA LEU A 98 -29.38 7.69 18.29
C LEU A 98 -30.32 6.51 18.05
N GLN A 99 -31.55 6.73 17.56
CA GLN A 99 -32.52 5.67 17.25
C GLN A 99 -32.21 4.95 15.92
N TRP A 100 -31.02 4.35 15.82
CA TRP A 100 -30.52 3.63 14.63
C TRP A 100 -31.47 2.55 14.10
N GLU A 101 -32.34 2.02 14.95
CA GLU A 101 -33.37 1.01 14.61
C GLU A 101 -34.49 1.57 13.70
N GLU A 102 -34.68 2.90 13.68
CA GLU A 102 -35.64 3.58 12.80
C GLU A 102 -34.99 4.08 11.49
N LEU A 103 -33.67 3.99 11.35
CA LEU A 103 -32.91 4.46 10.17
C LEU A 103 -32.80 3.40 9.05
N VAL A 104 -33.49 2.26 9.17
CA VAL A 104 -33.37 1.09 8.28
C VAL A 104 -33.87 1.34 6.85
N GLU A 105 -34.71 2.35 6.63
CA GLU A 105 -35.24 2.73 5.30
C GLU A 105 -34.53 3.94 4.64
N ILE A 106 -33.37 4.36 5.16
CA ILE A 106 -32.63 5.51 4.62
C ILE A 106 -31.96 5.18 3.26
N PRO A 107 -32.06 6.07 2.24
CA PRO A 107 -31.35 5.91 0.96
C PRO A 107 -29.83 5.79 1.13
N ALA A 108 -29.18 5.02 0.24
CA ALA A 108 -27.75 4.75 0.33
C ALA A 108 -26.88 6.04 0.37
N ASP A 109 -27.25 7.06 -0.40
CA ASP A 109 -26.54 8.34 -0.48
C ASP A 109 -26.63 9.13 0.84
N ASP A 110 -27.81 9.16 1.47
CA ASP A 110 -28.04 9.79 2.77
C ASP A 110 -27.33 9.04 3.90
N LEU A 111 -27.26 7.70 3.81
CA LEU A 111 -26.51 6.85 4.75
C LEU A 111 -24.99 7.04 4.61
N GLU A 112 -24.48 7.22 3.38
CA GLU A 112 -23.07 7.55 3.15
C GLU A 112 -22.73 8.94 3.69
N GLU A 113 -23.56 9.95 3.44
CA GLU A 113 -23.37 11.31 3.98
C GLU A 113 -23.45 11.34 5.52
N LEU A 114 -24.40 10.62 6.12
CA LEU A 114 -24.49 10.47 7.57
C LEU A 114 -23.24 9.80 8.14
N THR A 115 -22.77 8.71 7.53
CA THR A 115 -21.54 7.99 7.93
C THR A 115 -20.31 8.89 7.79
N ARG A 116 -20.23 9.67 6.71
CA ARG A 116 -19.17 10.65 6.48
C ARG A 116 -19.15 11.72 7.57
N LYS A 117 -20.31 12.30 7.91
CA LYS A 117 -20.45 13.27 9.02
C LYS A 117 -20.07 12.67 10.37
N MET A 118 -20.55 11.46 10.69
CA MET A 118 -20.13 10.75 11.92
C MET A 118 -18.61 10.59 12.01
N SER A 119 -17.94 10.23 10.89
CA SER A 119 -16.48 10.10 10.86
C SER A 119 -15.75 11.42 11.13
N LEU A 120 -16.32 12.56 10.72
CA LEU A 120 -15.81 13.90 11.01
C LEU A 120 -16.06 14.29 12.47
N HIS A 121 -17.24 14.00 13.01
CA HIS A 121 -17.58 14.26 14.42
C HIS A 121 -16.71 13.44 15.37
N ILE A 122 -16.47 12.15 15.09
CA ILE A 122 -15.54 11.31 15.85
C ILE A 122 -14.11 11.88 15.79
N ARG A 123 -13.64 12.30 14.61
CA ARG A 123 -12.31 12.92 14.45
C ARG A 123 -12.20 14.24 15.22
N SER A 124 -13.27 15.04 15.23
CA SER A 124 -13.35 16.28 15.99
C SER A 124 -13.29 16.02 17.50
N LEU A 125 -14.09 15.06 18.00
CA LEU A 125 -14.12 14.66 19.40
C LEU A 125 -12.77 14.11 19.89
N VAL A 126 -12.06 13.31 19.09
CA VAL A 126 -10.70 12.86 19.42
C VAL A 126 -9.74 14.05 19.48
N SER A 127 -9.78 14.96 18.50
CA SER A 127 -8.94 16.16 18.51
C SER A 127 -9.24 17.09 19.68
N GLU A 128 -10.51 17.23 20.09
CA GLU A 128 -10.89 18.04 21.24
C GLU A 128 -10.50 17.38 22.56
N ARG A 129 -10.73 16.06 22.71
CA ARG A 129 -10.24 15.27 23.86
C ARG A 129 -8.74 15.49 24.07
N ASP A 130 -7.94 15.42 23.01
CA ASP A 130 -6.49 15.53 23.11
C ASP A 130 -6.05 16.97 23.46
N LYS A 131 -6.74 17.99 22.92
CA LYS A 131 -6.55 19.39 23.33
C LYS A 131 -6.93 19.64 24.79
N GLN A 132 -8.05 19.07 25.25
CA GLN A 132 -8.50 19.19 26.64
C GLN A 132 -7.54 18.45 27.59
N ALA A 133 -6.99 17.30 27.20
CA ALA A 133 -5.99 16.56 27.96
C ALA A 133 -4.67 17.34 28.10
N MET A 134 -4.21 18.00 27.03
CA MET A 134 -3.07 18.94 27.10
C MET A 134 -3.38 20.11 28.05
N LEU A 135 -4.51 20.81 27.87
CA LEU A 135 -4.89 21.93 28.72
C LEU A 135 -5.04 21.55 30.21
N ILE A 136 -5.57 20.36 30.51
CA ILE A 136 -5.63 19.82 31.88
C ILE A 136 -4.22 19.58 32.42
N THR A 137 -3.31 19.07 31.59
CA THR A 137 -1.90 18.86 31.96
C THR A 137 -1.20 20.19 32.25
N ASP A 138 -1.37 21.19 31.38
CA ASP A 138 -0.79 22.53 31.53
C ASP A 138 -1.31 23.24 32.79
N MET A 139 -2.64 23.29 32.98
CA MET A 139 -3.24 23.86 34.20
C MET A 139 -2.85 23.11 35.48
N THR A 140 -2.57 21.80 35.38
CA THR A 140 -2.07 21.00 36.52
C THR A 140 -0.62 21.36 36.83
N GLN A 141 0.23 21.51 35.82
CA GLN A 141 1.61 21.99 36.01
C GLN A 141 1.66 23.42 36.56
N GLU A 142 0.83 24.34 36.07
CA GLU A 142 0.70 25.69 36.63
C GLU A 142 0.23 25.66 38.09
N ARG A 143 -0.81 24.89 38.40
CA ARG A 143 -1.30 24.70 39.79
C ARG A 143 -0.18 24.21 40.71
N ASP A 144 0.56 23.20 40.28
CA ASP A 144 1.60 22.56 41.11
C ASP A 144 2.84 23.46 41.23
N TYR A 145 3.16 24.24 40.19
CA TYR A 145 4.15 25.31 40.23
C TYR A 145 3.76 26.40 41.25
N PHE A 146 2.54 26.93 41.18
CA PHE A 146 2.07 27.96 42.13
C PHE A 146 1.93 27.41 43.56
N GLN A 147 1.54 26.15 43.75
CA GLN A 147 1.58 25.50 45.06
C GLN A 147 3.02 25.35 45.60
N SER A 148 3.99 25.03 44.74
CA SER A 148 5.40 24.93 45.14
C SER A 148 5.97 26.29 45.58
N GLN A 149 5.55 27.40 44.97
CA GLN A 149 5.93 28.75 45.40
C GLN A 149 5.19 29.20 46.68
N ALA A 150 3.91 28.86 46.82
CA ALA A 150 3.12 29.19 48.01
C ALA A 150 3.67 28.54 49.30
N GLY A 151 4.39 27.41 49.19
CA GLY A 151 5.05 26.75 50.32
C GLY A 151 6.23 27.53 50.95
N GLY A 152 6.69 28.62 50.34
CA GLY A 152 7.89 29.36 50.79
C GLY A 152 7.70 30.34 51.97
N GLY A 153 6.47 30.57 52.45
CA GLY A 153 6.15 31.65 53.40
C GLY A 153 5.93 31.19 54.85
N GLY A 154 7.00 30.83 55.59
CA GLY A 154 6.84 30.18 56.91
C GLY A 154 7.88 30.47 58.00
N SER A 155 7.81 31.66 58.62
CA SER A 155 8.28 31.99 59.99
C SER A 155 9.79 32.14 60.33
N GLN A 156 10.09 33.32 60.91
CA GLN A 156 10.99 33.59 62.04
C GLN A 156 12.51 33.26 62.01
N LEU A 157 13.27 34.34 61.84
CA LEU A 157 14.38 34.78 62.72
C LEU A 157 14.57 34.01 64.05
N ILE A 158 15.80 33.58 64.38
CA ILE A 158 16.57 33.85 65.64
C ILE A 158 17.81 32.93 65.80
N ARG A 159 18.89 33.49 66.40
CA ARG A 159 20.12 32.87 66.98
C ARG A 159 21.03 31.98 66.10
N LYS A 160 22.29 32.41 66.03
CA LYS A 160 23.46 31.53 65.84
C LYS A 160 23.68 30.72 67.12
N GLU A 161 23.43 29.40 67.12
CA GLU A 161 23.96 28.49 68.17
C GLU A 161 23.81 26.98 67.80
N SER A 162 22.84 26.59 66.97
CA SER A 162 22.50 25.18 66.66
C SER A 162 23.35 24.47 65.58
N PHE A 163 24.52 25.00 65.22
CA PHE A 163 25.27 24.65 64.00
C PHE A 163 25.74 23.19 63.88
N THR A 164 25.67 22.38 64.94
CA THR A 164 26.02 20.95 64.95
C THR A 164 24.83 20.06 64.59
N ALA A 165 23.68 20.24 65.26
CA ALA A 165 22.48 19.43 65.04
C ALA A 165 21.89 19.66 63.64
N THR A 166 21.73 20.92 63.21
CA THR A 166 21.23 21.24 61.86
C THR A 166 22.16 20.68 60.77
N ARG A 167 23.47 20.64 61.01
CA ARG A 167 24.44 20.02 60.09
C ARG A 167 24.32 18.50 60.04
N GLN A 168 23.97 17.83 61.15
CA GLN A 168 23.70 16.39 61.16
C GLN A 168 22.41 16.05 60.39
N HIS A 169 21.34 16.82 60.56
CA HIS A 169 20.11 16.66 59.74
C HIS A 169 20.39 16.85 58.25
N LEU A 170 21.10 17.92 57.86
CA LEU A 170 21.53 18.14 56.46
C LEU A 170 22.40 17.01 55.90
N ILE A 171 23.20 16.31 56.73
CA ILE A 171 23.99 15.14 56.31
C ILE A 171 23.08 13.91 56.10
N VAL A 172 22.06 13.72 56.93
CA VAL A 172 21.06 12.65 56.74
C VAL A 172 20.25 12.90 55.47
N GLU A 173 19.70 14.11 55.29
CA GLU A 173 18.98 14.50 54.08
C GLU A 173 19.84 14.33 52.82
N LEU A 174 21.11 14.78 52.84
CA LEU A 174 22.05 14.59 51.73
C LEU A 174 22.30 13.10 51.42
N ASN A 175 22.31 12.24 52.44
CA ASN A 175 22.46 10.80 52.26
C ASN A 175 21.18 10.14 51.72
N ASP A 176 20.00 10.60 52.14
CA ASP A 176 18.71 10.18 51.58
C ASP A 176 18.55 10.62 50.12
N PHE A 177 18.95 11.85 49.77
CA PHE A 177 18.98 12.30 48.37
C PHE A 177 20.01 11.50 47.54
N LYS A 178 21.17 11.14 48.10
CA LYS A 178 22.11 10.21 47.44
C LYS A 178 21.54 8.80 47.29
N ALA A 179 20.78 8.29 48.26
CA ALA A 179 20.12 6.99 48.18
C ALA A 179 19.02 6.99 47.10
N LYS A 180 18.18 8.02 47.08
CA LYS A 180 17.17 8.27 46.02
C LYS A 180 17.84 8.39 44.65
N LEU A 181 18.97 9.10 44.53
CA LEU A 181 19.72 9.21 43.28
C LEU A 181 20.31 7.87 42.82
N ARG A 182 20.79 7.01 43.72
CA ARG A 182 21.21 5.64 43.37
C ARG A 182 20.02 4.80 42.90
N LYS A 183 18.88 4.86 43.59
CA LYS A 183 17.67 4.11 43.21
C LYS A 183 17.15 4.56 41.84
N ALA A 184 17.06 5.86 41.59
CA ALA A 184 16.66 6.41 40.30
C ALA A 184 17.65 6.11 39.16
N LYS A 185 18.94 5.88 39.47
CA LYS A 185 19.92 5.37 38.50
C LYS A 185 19.68 3.89 38.18
N GLN A 186 19.55 3.04 39.21
CA GLN A 186 19.22 1.62 38.99
C GLN A 186 17.91 1.48 38.20
N GLU A 187 16.86 2.22 38.57
CA GLU A 187 15.59 2.23 37.84
C GLU A 187 15.71 2.76 36.40
N LEU A 188 16.70 3.59 36.10
CA LEU A 188 17.01 4.01 34.73
C LEU A 188 17.76 2.91 33.97
N ASP A 189 18.76 2.30 34.60
CA ASP A 189 19.58 1.22 34.01
C ASP A 189 18.70 -0.02 33.72
N ASP A 190 17.86 -0.44 34.67
CA ASP A 190 16.83 -1.49 34.52
C ASP A 190 15.84 -1.18 33.37
N LYS A 191 15.54 0.10 33.14
CA LYS A 191 14.65 0.55 32.05
C LYS A 191 15.37 0.68 30.70
N VAL A 192 16.69 0.85 30.69
CA VAL A 192 17.51 0.77 29.48
C VAL A 192 17.61 -0.70 29.03
N GLU A 193 17.83 -1.64 29.95
CA GLU A 193 17.86 -3.08 29.65
C GLU A 193 16.51 -3.56 29.08
N GLN A 194 15.40 -3.26 29.76
CA GLN A 194 14.04 -3.54 29.25
C GLN A 194 13.73 -2.88 27.90
N ASN A 195 14.38 -1.74 27.58
CA ASN A 195 14.22 -1.08 26.28
C ASN A 195 15.07 -1.70 25.16
N ILE A 196 16.10 -2.48 25.50
CA ILE A 196 16.89 -3.28 24.56
C ILE A 196 16.14 -4.58 24.24
N ASP A 197 15.64 -5.28 25.28
CA ASP A 197 14.86 -6.52 25.11
C ASP A 197 13.64 -6.30 24.20
N LEU A 198 12.83 -5.28 24.50
CA LEU A 198 11.65 -4.92 23.71
C LEU A 198 12.00 -4.47 22.28
N LYS A 199 13.23 -3.99 22.02
CA LYS A 199 13.69 -3.73 20.64
C LYS A 199 14.00 -5.02 19.90
N SER A 200 14.67 -5.99 20.55
CA SER A 200 14.92 -7.31 19.96
C SER A 200 13.60 -8.00 19.60
N GLU A 201 12.64 -8.02 20.51
CA GLU A 201 11.30 -8.61 20.27
C GLU A 201 10.57 -7.90 19.10
N ILE A 202 10.67 -6.58 19.00
CA ILE A 202 10.11 -5.81 17.88
C ILE A 202 10.83 -6.11 16.56
N GLU A 203 12.15 -6.30 16.56
CA GLU A 203 12.94 -6.64 15.37
C GLU A 203 12.68 -8.08 14.90
N GLU A 204 12.56 -9.03 15.82
CA GLU A 204 12.15 -10.41 15.56
C GLU A 204 10.73 -10.49 14.99
N MET A 205 9.75 -9.79 15.60
CA MET A 205 8.40 -9.70 15.05
C MET A 205 8.36 -9.00 13.68
N GLN A 206 9.23 -8.02 13.43
CA GLN A 206 9.37 -7.42 12.09
C GLN A 206 9.97 -8.36 11.05
N LEU A 207 10.83 -9.32 11.44
CA LEU A 207 11.34 -10.36 10.56
C LEU A 207 10.25 -11.39 10.25
N ALA A 208 9.59 -11.94 11.26
CA ALA A 208 8.46 -12.87 11.08
C ALA A 208 7.34 -12.27 10.22
N LEU A 209 7.01 -10.97 10.40
CA LEU A 209 6.05 -10.27 9.55
C LEU A 209 6.51 -10.07 8.10
N LYS A 210 7.82 -10.04 7.81
CA LYS A 210 8.33 -10.05 6.43
C LYS A 210 8.23 -11.43 5.80
N GLU A 211 8.60 -12.48 6.55
CA GLU A 211 8.52 -13.87 6.12
C GLU A 211 7.08 -14.28 5.78
N ILE A 212 6.13 -14.04 6.69
CA ILE A 212 4.70 -14.33 6.47
C ILE A 212 4.14 -13.53 5.27
N ARG A 213 4.61 -12.29 5.04
CA ARG A 213 4.21 -11.50 3.86
C ARG A 213 4.81 -12.07 2.56
N GLN A 214 6.04 -12.57 2.60
CA GLN A 214 6.67 -13.24 1.46
C GLN A 214 6.00 -14.58 1.14
N GLU A 215 5.72 -15.40 2.16
CA GLU A 215 5.01 -16.66 2.04
C GLU A 215 3.61 -16.46 1.45
N ASN A 216 2.82 -15.52 1.99
CA ASN A 216 1.50 -15.16 1.48
C ASN A 216 1.58 -14.65 0.02
N SER A 217 2.63 -13.90 -0.34
CA SER A 217 2.87 -13.51 -1.74
C SER A 217 3.09 -14.72 -2.65
N SER A 218 3.94 -15.68 -2.26
CA SER A 218 4.12 -16.93 -3.01
C SER A 218 2.84 -17.76 -3.11
N LEU A 219 2.11 -17.96 -2.02
CA LEU A 219 0.82 -18.68 -1.99
C LEU A 219 -0.23 -17.99 -2.89
N VAL A 220 -0.25 -16.66 -2.96
CA VAL A 220 -1.11 -15.91 -3.90
C VAL A 220 -0.68 -16.12 -5.36
N THR A 221 0.62 -16.27 -5.65
CA THR A 221 1.07 -16.62 -7.01
C THR A 221 0.76 -18.07 -7.39
N GLU A 222 0.91 -19.01 -6.46
CA GLU A 222 0.58 -20.42 -6.65
C GLU A 222 -0.95 -20.65 -6.79
N ALA A 223 -1.75 -19.95 -6.01
CA ALA A 223 -3.21 -19.94 -6.17
C ALA A 223 -3.67 -19.35 -7.50
N ARG A 224 -2.86 -18.48 -8.15
CA ARG A 224 -3.13 -17.99 -9.51
C ARG A 224 -2.74 -19.02 -10.57
N SER A 225 -1.57 -19.66 -10.48
CA SER A 225 -1.16 -20.71 -11.43
C SER A 225 -2.06 -21.94 -11.35
N THR A 226 -2.48 -22.34 -10.13
CA THR A 226 -3.43 -23.45 -9.93
C THR A 226 -4.81 -23.17 -10.53
N ARG A 227 -5.26 -21.90 -10.59
CA ARG A 227 -6.46 -21.52 -11.33
C ARG A 227 -6.25 -21.65 -12.83
N ALA A 228 -5.19 -21.06 -13.39
CA ALA A 228 -4.90 -21.16 -14.82
C ALA A 228 -4.78 -22.62 -15.30
N LEU A 229 -4.15 -23.48 -14.51
CA LEU A 229 -4.06 -24.92 -14.78
C LEU A 229 -5.42 -25.64 -14.68
N ARG A 230 -6.35 -25.17 -13.85
CA ARG A 230 -7.72 -25.68 -13.80
C ARG A 230 -8.52 -25.25 -15.02
N ASP A 231 -8.42 -23.97 -15.40
CA ASP A 231 -9.08 -23.41 -16.57
C ASP A 231 -8.60 -24.14 -17.85
N GLU A 232 -7.29 -24.40 -17.98
CA GLU A 232 -6.73 -25.24 -19.05
C GLU A 232 -7.24 -26.69 -18.98
N ASN A 233 -7.31 -27.29 -17.79
CA ASN A 233 -7.82 -28.65 -17.63
C ASN A 233 -9.30 -28.76 -18.03
N ASP A 234 -10.12 -27.77 -17.73
CA ASP A 234 -11.54 -27.74 -18.12
C ASP A 234 -11.73 -27.48 -19.63
N ILE A 235 -10.87 -26.67 -20.26
CA ILE A 235 -10.78 -26.57 -21.74
C ILE A 235 -10.40 -27.91 -22.36
N LEU A 236 -9.45 -28.65 -21.76
CA LEU A 236 -9.05 -29.98 -22.22
C LEU A 236 -10.17 -31.03 -22.04
N LYS A 237 -10.94 -30.98 -20.95
CA LYS A 237 -12.15 -31.81 -20.78
C LYS A 237 -13.19 -31.52 -21.86
N GLU A 238 -13.44 -30.25 -22.17
CA GLU A 238 -14.41 -29.86 -23.22
C GLU A 238 -13.95 -30.35 -24.61
N ARG A 239 -12.65 -30.23 -24.92
CA ARG A 239 -12.03 -30.76 -26.14
C ARG A 239 -12.12 -32.28 -26.23
N ALA A 240 -11.85 -33.00 -25.14
CA ALA A 240 -12.00 -34.46 -25.08
C ALA A 240 -13.47 -34.88 -25.29
N GLY A 241 -14.42 -34.22 -24.62
CA GLY A 241 -15.85 -34.47 -24.81
C GLY A 241 -16.38 -34.15 -26.22
N LYS A 242 -15.73 -33.22 -26.94
CA LYS A 242 -15.97 -32.98 -28.37
C LYS A 242 -15.33 -34.06 -29.24
N ALA A 243 -14.10 -34.48 -28.95
CA ALA A 243 -13.41 -35.56 -29.66
C ALA A 243 -14.21 -36.87 -29.61
N SER A 244 -14.64 -37.32 -28.44
CA SER A 244 -15.39 -38.58 -28.31
C SER A 244 -16.79 -38.57 -28.95
N LYS A 245 -17.39 -37.40 -29.15
CA LYS A 245 -18.60 -37.27 -29.98
C LYS A 245 -18.29 -37.47 -31.46
N LEU A 246 -17.22 -36.85 -31.96
CA LEU A 246 -16.76 -37.01 -33.34
C LEU A 246 -16.29 -38.44 -33.61
N GLU A 247 -15.64 -39.10 -32.66
CA GLU A 247 -15.26 -40.53 -32.74
C GLU A 247 -16.50 -41.43 -32.86
N PHE A 248 -17.54 -41.17 -32.08
CA PHE A 248 -18.82 -41.89 -32.14
C PHE A 248 -19.58 -41.63 -33.47
N GLU A 249 -19.62 -40.39 -33.94
CA GLU A 249 -20.16 -40.04 -35.26
C GLU A 249 -19.38 -40.72 -36.40
N ILE A 250 -18.05 -40.79 -36.31
CA ILE A 250 -17.19 -41.51 -37.27
C ILE A 250 -17.51 -43.00 -37.29
N GLU A 251 -17.75 -43.66 -36.15
CA GLU A 251 -18.09 -45.09 -36.15
C GLU A 251 -19.49 -45.36 -36.72
N ILE A 252 -20.48 -44.52 -36.44
CA ILE A 252 -21.79 -44.58 -37.12
C ILE A 252 -21.66 -44.39 -38.63
N LEU A 253 -20.78 -43.49 -39.09
CA LEU A 253 -20.50 -43.28 -40.51
C LEU A 253 -19.77 -44.49 -41.12
N ARG A 254 -18.86 -45.15 -40.38
CA ARG A 254 -18.22 -46.41 -40.81
C ARG A 254 -19.23 -47.54 -40.96
N GLU A 255 -20.21 -47.66 -40.08
CA GLU A 255 -21.29 -48.65 -40.24
C GLU A 255 -22.13 -48.37 -41.49
N LYS A 256 -22.56 -47.12 -41.71
CA LYS A 256 -23.28 -46.73 -42.92
C LYS A 256 -22.49 -46.96 -44.21
N VAL A 257 -21.16 -46.89 -44.19
CA VAL A 257 -20.31 -47.26 -45.34
C VAL A 257 -20.37 -48.77 -45.60
N LYS A 258 -20.32 -49.62 -44.56
CA LYS A 258 -20.50 -51.09 -44.69
C LYS A 258 -21.87 -51.42 -45.31
N ASP A 259 -22.93 -50.72 -44.90
CA ASP A 259 -24.27 -50.87 -45.49
C ASP A 259 -24.28 -50.49 -46.97
N VAL A 260 -23.64 -49.38 -47.36
CA VAL A 260 -23.52 -48.95 -48.76
C VAL A 260 -22.76 -49.96 -49.60
N ASP A 261 -21.66 -50.53 -49.11
CA ASP A 261 -20.91 -51.60 -49.80
C ASP A 261 -21.75 -52.87 -49.95
N PHE A 262 -22.53 -53.25 -48.92
CA PHE A 262 -23.48 -54.37 -49.00
C PHE A 262 -24.58 -54.13 -50.04
N TYR A 263 -25.23 -52.97 -50.04
CA TYR A 263 -26.25 -52.63 -51.03
C TYR A 263 -25.67 -52.55 -52.44
N LYS A 264 -24.43 -52.07 -52.60
CA LYS A 264 -23.72 -52.07 -53.87
C LYS A 264 -23.50 -53.49 -54.37
N GLN A 265 -22.96 -54.40 -53.54
CA GLN A 265 -22.81 -55.80 -53.91
C GLN A 265 -24.16 -56.41 -54.31
N ARG A 266 -25.22 -56.16 -53.53
CA ARG A 266 -26.56 -56.70 -53.85
C ARG A 266 -27.15 -56.15 -55.15
N VAL A 267 -26.82 -54.92 -55.53
CA VAL A 267 -27.17 -54.33 -56.84
C VAL A 267 -26.34 -54.93 -57.98
N GLU A 268 -25.08 -55.30 -57.73
CA GLU A 268 -24.23 -55.99 -58.72
C GLU A 268 -24.72 -57.43 -58.95
N GLU A 269 -25.03 -58.19 -57.88
CA GLU A 269 -25.70 -59.51 -57.96
C GLU A 269 -27.00 -59.44 -58.77
N LEU A 270 -27.90 -58.49 -58.44
CA LEU A 270 -29.17 -58.33 -59.14
C LEU A 270 -29.01 -57.91 -60.61
N ARG A 271 -27.88 -57.30 -61.00
CA ARG A 271 -27.59 -57.00 -62.42
C ARG A 271 -27.18 -58.26 -63.19
N ASP A 272 -26.35 -59.12 -62.58
CA ASP A 272 -25.97 -60.39 -63.18
C ASP A 272 -27.16 -61.37 -63.24
N ASP A 273 -28.00 -61.44 -62.21
CA ASP A 273 -29.29 -62.16 -62.23
C ASP A 273 -30.17 -61.69 -63.40
N ASN A 274 -30.35 -60.36 -63.56
CA ASN A 274 -31.13 -59.80 -64.66
C ASN A 274 -30.51 -60.08 -66.04
N LYS A 275 -29.18 -60.07 -66.15
CA LYS A 275 -28.47 -60.39 -67.38
C LYS A 275 -28.70 -61.85 -67.78
N ILE A 276 -28.56 -62.79 -66.85
CA ILE A 276 -28.87 -64.22 -67.07
C ILE A 276 -30.35 -64.41 -67.45
N LEU A 277 -31.27 -63.66 -66.83
CA LEU A 277 -32.69 -63.67 -67.19
C LEU A 277 -32.93 -63.14 -68.61
N HIS A 278 -32.18 -62.12 -69.07
CA HIS A 278 -32.29 -61.60 -70.43
C HIS A 278 -31.69 -62.56 -71.47
N GLU A 279 -30.56 -63.20 -71.17
CA GLU A 279 -29.90 -64.20 -72.02
C GLU A 279 -30.77 -65.46 -72.17
N THR A 280 -31.35 -65.96 -71.07
CA THR A 280 -32.29 -67.10 -71.10
C THR A 280 -33.61 -66.76 -71.78
N LYS A 281 -34.15 -65.54 -71.58
CA LYS A 281 -35.31 -65.05 -72.34
C LYS A 281 -35.01 -65.02 -73.85
N ALA A 282 -33.89 -64.43 -74.26
CA ALA A 282 -33.52 -64.34 -75.68
C ALA A 282 -33.36 -65.72 -76.32
N LEU A 283 -32.80 -66.70 -75.60
CA LEU A 283 -32.70 -68.09 -76.05
C LEU A 283 -34.08 -68.74 -76.24
N VAL A 284 -35.05 -68.46 -75.35
CA VAL A 284 -36.43 -68.96 -75.49
C VAL A 284 -37.17 -68.26 -76.64
N GLU A 285 -36.95 -66.96 -76.85
CA GLU A 285 -37.48 -66.21 -78.00
C GLU A 285 -36.90 -66.74 -79.33
N GLU A 286 -35.62 -67.11 -79.38
CA GLU A 286 -35.00 -67.78 -80.53
C GLU A 286 -35.58 -69.18 -80.76
N GLN A 287 -35.75 -69.99 -79.71
CA GLN A 287 -36.36 -71.32 -79.82
C GLN A 287 -37.80 -71.24 -80.32
N LEU A 288 -38.60 -70.28 -79.84
CA LEU A 288 -39.97 -70.04 -80.32
C LEU A 288 -39.98 -69.66 -81.80
N LYS A 289 -39.12 -68.71 -82.20
CA LYS A 289 -38.95 -68.28 -83.60
C LYS A 289 -38.45 -69.40 -84.53
N LYS A 290 -37.67 -70.35 -83.99
CA LYS A 290 -37.24 -71.55 -84.71
C LYS A 290 -38.38 -72.56 -84.92
N GLN A 291 -39.40 -72.57 -84.04
CA GLN A 291 -40.58 -73.43 -84.18
C GLN A 291 -41.71 -72.78 -84.99
N GLU A 292 -41.78 -71.44 -85.05
CA GLU A 292 -42.70 -70.69 -85.91
C GLU A 292 -42.85 -71.23 -87.36
N PRO A 293 -41.78 -71.53 -88.12
CA PRO A 293 -41.92 -72.10 -89.46
C PRO A 293 -42.53 -73.52 -89.47
N ASP A 294 -42.27 -74.34 -88.45
CA ASP A 294 -42.84 -75.70 -88.34
C ASP A 294 -44.35 -75.63 -88.07
N TRP A 295 -44.78 -74.73 -87.19
CA TRP A 295 -46.21 -74.44 -86.96
C TRP A 295 -46.89 -73.90 -88.23
N MET A 296 -46.24 -73.02 -88.98
CA MET A 296 -46.76 -72.50 -90.25
C MET A 296 -46.80 -73.58 -91.35
N ALA A 297 -45.85 -74.50 -91.38
CA ALA A 297 -45.86 -75.66 -92.28
C ALA A 297 -46.99 -76.65 -91.94
N CYS A 298 -47.28 -76.85 -90.65
CA CYS A 298 -48.43 -77.62 -90.19
C CYS A 298 -49.74 -76.93 -90.60
N TRP A 299 -49.93 -75.65 -90.26
CA TRP A 299 -51.14 -74.89 -90.57
C TRP A 299 -51.43 -74.79 -92.07
N THR A 300 -50.41 -74.55 -92.90
CA THR A 300 -50.58 -74.56 -94.37
C THR A 300 -50.91 -75.95 -94.91
N SER A 301 -50.45 -77.02 -94.27
CA SER A 301 -50.81 -78.40 -94.60
C SER A 301 -52.24 -78.74 -94.18
N GLU A 302 -52.68 -78.35 -92.98
CA GLU A 302 -54.07 -78.47 -92.51
C GLU A 302 -55.03 -77.73 -93.43
N LYS A 303 -54.72 -76.47 -93.77
CA LYS A 303 -55.48 -75.69 -94.75
C LYS A 303 -55.59 -76.41 -96.09
N ARG A 304 -54.48 -77.00 -96.59
CA ARG A 304 -54.47 -77.77 -97.84
C ARG A 304 -55.30 -79.05 -97.73
N ILE A 305 -55.34 -79.72 -96.58
CA ILE A 305 -56.24 -80.86 -96.33
C ILE A 305 -57.71 -80.41 -96.37
N VAL A 306 -58.07 -79.30 -95.73
CA VAL A 306 -59.43 -78.74 -95.79
C VAL A 306 -59.84 -78.38 -97.23
N ASP A 307 -58.96 -77.73 -98.00
CA ASP A 307 -59.25 -77.36 -99.39
C ASP A 307 -59.27 -78.57 -100.35
N LEU A 308 -58.53 -79.65 -100.06
CA LEU A 308 -58.67 -80.93 -100.76
C LEU A 308 -59.97 -81.65 -100.41
N ASN A 309 -60.38 -81.66 -99.14
CA ASN A 309 -61.65 -82.25 -98.71
C ASN A 309 -62.85 -81.54 -99.35
N ARG A 310 -62.82 -80.20 -99.45
CA ARG A 310 -63.82 -79.41 -100.20
C ARG A 310 -63.91 -79.80 -101.67
N LYS A 311 -62.76 -79.98 -102.35
CA LYS A 311 -62.71 -80.45 -103.73
C LYS A 311 -63.25 -81.87 -103.89
N LEU A 312 -62.89 -82.77 -102.97
CA LEU A 312 -63.37 -84.15 -102.97
C LEU A 312 -64.89 -84.18 -102.80
N GLN A 313 -65.46 -83.42 -101.86
CA GLN A 313 -66.90 -83.26 -101.69
C GLN A 313 -67.60 -82.74 -102.96
N ALA A 314 -67.01 -81.76 -103.65
CA ALA A 314 -67.54 -81.27 -104.92
C ALA A 314 -67.53 -82.34 -106.03
N MET A 315 -66.43 -83.10 -106.18
CA MET A 315 -66.36 -84.22 -107.13
C MET A 315 -67.34 -85.35 -106.76
N THR A 316 -67.57 -85.62 -105.48
CA THR A 316 -68.58 -86.59 -105.03
C THR A 316 -69.99 -86.13 -105.39
N GLN A 317 -70.31 -84.85 -105.17
CA GLN A 317 -71.60 -84.28 -105.58
C GLN A 317 -71.79 -84.29 -107.10
N GLU A 318 -70.74 -84.04 -107.89
CA GLU A 318 -70.77 -84.18 -109.35
C GLU A 318 -71.02 -85.63 -109.78
N HIS A 319 -70.29 -86.59 -109.20
CA HIS A 319 -70.50 -88.02 -109.44
C HIS A 319 -71.93 -88.46 -109.05
N GLU A 320 -72.48 -87.99 -107.93
CA GLU A 320 -73.88 -88.28 -107.58
C GLU A 320 -74.88 -87.63 -108.55
N ASN A 321 -74.61 -86.42 -109.04
CA ASN A 321 -75.45 -85.76 -110.05
C ASN A 321 -75.44 -86.56 -111.36
N ASP A 322 -74.27 -87.03 -111.80
CA ASP A 322 -74.14 -87.89 -112.98
C ASP A 322 -74.76 -89.27 -112.75
N GLN A 323 -74.62 -89.87 -111.58
CA GLN A 323 -75.27 -91.14 -111.24
C GLN A 323 -76.80 -90.99 -111.25
N ARG A 324 -77.35 -89.89 -110.72
CA ARG A 324 -78.77 -89.54 -110.81
C ARG A 324 -79.21 -89.26 -112.26
N ARG A 325 -78.33 -88.70 -113.10
CA ARG A 325 -78.58 -88.47 -114.53
C ARG A 325 -78.56 -89.76 -115.35
N ILE A 326 -77.64 -90.68 -115.05
CA ILE A 326 -77.58 -92.04 -115.61
C ILE A 326 -78.84 -92.81 -115.22
N GLN A 327 -79.24 -92.78 -113.93
CA GLN A 327 -80.51 -93.38 -113.48
C GLN A 327 -81.71 -92.84 -114.28
N SER A 328 -81.86 -91.51 -114.41
CA SER A 328 -82.95 -90.91 -115.20
C SER A 328 -82.87 -91.25 -116.70
N LEU A 329 -81.69 -91.52 -117.25
CA LEU A 329 -81.53 -92.00 -118.62
C LEU A 329 -81.88 -93.49 -118.74
N SER A 330 -81.49 -94.33 -117.78
CA SER A 330 -81.88 -95.75 -117.71
C SER A 330 -83.39 -95.92 -117.52
N GLU A 331 -84.02 -95.09 -116.69
CA GLU A 331 -85.48 -95.00 -116.56
C GLU A 331 -86.14 -94.63 -117.90
N LYS A 332 -85.61 -93.63 -118.61
CA LYS A 332 -86.11 -93.23 -119.93
C LYS A 332 -85.90 -94.31 -120.99
N VAL A 333 -84.78 -95.03 -120.96
CA VAL A 333 -84.54 -96.18 -121.86
C VAL A 333 -85.50 -97.30 -121.54
N SER A 334 -85.68 -97.66 -120.27
CA SER A 334 -86.64 -98.70 -119.85
C SER A 334 -88.08 -98.33 -120.19
N ASN A 335 -88.47 -97.06 -120.03
CA ASN A 335 -89.77 -96.55 -120.44
C ASN A 335 -89.91 -96.57 -121.98
N LEU A 336 -88.89 -96.20 -122.75
CA LEU A 336 -88.92 -96.29 -124.23
C LEU A 336 -88.93 -97.75 -124.72
N GLU A 337 -88.31 -98.68 -124.00
CA GLU A 337 -88.40 -100.12 -124.26
C GLU A 337 -89.80 -100.67 -123.90
N PHE A 338 -90.42 -100.16 -122.84
CA PHE A 338 -91.80 -100.44 -122.48
C PHE A 338 -92.79 -99.87 -123.51
N ASP A 339 -92.66 -98.60 -123.90
CA ASP A 339 -93.45 -97.95 -124.95
C ASP A 339 -93.29 -98.68 -126.30
N LYS A 340 -92.08 -99.15 -126.61
CA LYS A 340 -91.80 -99.98 -127.79
C LYS A 340 -92.46 -101.37 -127.69
N MET A 341 -92.45 -102.01 -126.52
CA MET A 341 -93.17 -103.26 -126.27
C MET A 341 -94.68 -103.07 -126.39
N GLN A 342 -95.22 -101.99 -125.81
CA GLN A 342 -96.63 -101.64 -125.91
C GLN A 342 -97.01 -101.32 -127.35
N SER A 343 -96.21 -100.56 -128.09
CA SER A 343 -96.44 -100.25 -129.51
C SER A 343 -96.32 -101.49 -130.42
N MET A 344 -95.42 -102.43 -130.12
CA MET A 344 -95.39 -103.75 -130.76
C MET A 344 -96.68 -104.55 -130.47
N ASN A 345 -97.18 -104.51 -129.24
CA ASN A 345 -98.41 -105.19 -128.84
C ASN A 345 -99.67 -104.52 -129.46
N GLU A 346 -99.69 -103.19 -129.55
CA GLU A 346 -100.77 -102.41 -130.17
C GLU A 346 -100.77 -102.56 -131.70
N SER A 347 -99.60 -102.60 -132.35
CA SER A 347 -99.52 -102.89 -133.79
C SER A 347 -99.85 -104.35 -134.12
N GLY A 348 -99.52 -105.30 -133.24
CA GLY A 348 -100.03 -106.68 -133.30
C GLY A 348 -101.55 -106.74 -133.20
N ASN A 349 -102.15 -105.98 -132.27
CA ASN A 349 -103.60 -105.87 -132.13
C ASN A 349 -104.28 -105.14 -133.30
N LEU A 350 -103.64 -104.13 -133.92
CA LEU A 350 -104.15 -103.46 -135.13
C LEU A 350 -104.07 -104.36 -136.36
N ALA A 351 -103.01 -105.16 -136.52
CA ALA A 351 -102.92 -106.17 -137.57
C ALA A 351 -104.05 -107.22 -137.40
N TYR A 352 -104.27 -107.69 -136.17
CA TYR A 352 -105.35 -108.62 -135.83
C TYR A 352 -106.75 -108.04 -136.13
N GLN A 353 -106.96 -106.73 -135.88
CA GLN A 353 -108.24 -106.05 -136.11
C GLN A 353 -108.49 -105.65 -137.57
N LEU A 354 -107.46 -105.48 -138.40
CA LEU A 354 -107.63 -105.13 -139.82
C LEU A 354 -107.91 -106.36 -140.72
N GLU A 355 -107.42 -107.54 -140.37
CA GLU A 355 -107.65 -108.77 -141.15
C GLU A 355 -109.04 -109.38 -140.88
N GLN A 356 -109.56 -109.30 -139.64
CA GLN A 356 -110.82 -109.94 -139.23
C GLN A 356 -112.10 -109.11 -139.48
N ALA A 357 -112.03 -108.04 -140.30
CA ALA A 357 -113.19 -107.25 -140.72
C ALA A 357 -113.82 -107.71 -142.06
N ARG A 358 -113.48 -108.90 -142.57
CA ARG A 358 -114.08 -109.50 -143.78
C ARG A 358 -114.68 -110.89 -143.53
N GLY A 359 -115.93 -110.91 -143.05
CA GLY A 359 -116.93 -111.80 -143.66
C GLY A 359 -117.17 -113.21 -143.11
N ASN A 360 -117.68 -113.30 -141.87
CA ASN A 360 -118.88 -114.09 -141.53
C ASN A 360 -118.78 -115.64 -141.37
N ILE A 361 -119.78 -116.21 -140.67
CA ILE A 361 -120.18 -117.66 -140.61
C ILE A 361 -119.49 -118.58 -139.54
N ASP A 362 -120.11 -118.58 -138.35
CA ASP A 362 -120.81 -119.73 -137.70
C ASP A 362 -120.10 -120.87 -136.88
N SER A 363 -120.76 -121.19 -135.74
CA SER A 363 -120.83 -122.43 -134.92
C SER A 363 -119.63 -123.35 -134.61
N GLY A 364 -119.31 -123.47 -133.29
CA GLY A 364 -119.82 -124.64 -132.53
C GLY A 364 -118.90 -125.59 -131.71
N ARG A 365 -118.73 -125.31 -130.40
CA ARG A 365 -118.67 -126.25 -129.23
C ARG A 365 -117.43 -127.15 -128.91
N MET A 366 -117.31 -127.43 -127.59
CA MET A 366 -116.53 -128.48 -126.85
C MET A 366 -115.01 -128.27 -126.66
N SER A 367 -114.33 -128.68 -125.57
CA SER A 367 -114.76 -129.06 -124.19
C SER A 367 -113.57 -129.43 -123.25
N ILE A 368 -113.58 -128.94 -121.97
CA ILE A 368 -112.98 -129.57 -120.74
C ILE A 368 -111.42 -129.71 -120.68
N LEU A 369 -110.72 -129.65 -119.53
CA LEU A 369 -111.09 -129.61 -118.09
C LEU A 369 -110.85 -128.19 -117.48
N ASP A 370 -110.22 -127.83 -116.35
CA ASP A 370 -109.52 -128.51 -115.23
C ASP A 370 -109.55 -127.63 -113.93
N GLU A 371 -109.07 -128.12 -112.76
CA GLU A 371 -109.45 -127.59 -111.43
C GLU A 371 -108.33 -127.14 -110.45
N SER A 372 -108.73 -126.30 -109.46
CA SER A 372 -108.21 -126.25 -108.07
C SER A 372 -106.84 -125.60 -107.72
N GLU A 373 -106.67 -124.27 -107.85
CA GLU A 373 -105.67 -123.49 -107.05
C GLU A 373 -106.12 -122.10 -106.52
N GLU A 374 -107.36 -121.65 -106.74
CA GLU A 374 -107.77 -120.24 -106.52
C GLU A 374 -107.73 -119.74 -105.04
N SER A 375 -107.58 -120.65 -104.08
CA SER A 375 -107.50 -120.36 -102.64
C SER A 375 -106.10 -119.93 -102.16
N THR A 376 -105.02 -120.45 -102.76
CA THR A 376 -103.65 -120.25 -102.28
C THR A 376 -103.08 -118.90 -102.71
N LEU A 377 -103.28 -118.52 -103.98
CA LEU A 377 -102.78 -117.28 -104.58
C LEU A 377 -103.26 -116.02 -103.83
N ASN A 378 -104.55 -116.00 -103.46
CA ASN A 378 -105.17 -114.92 -102.68
C ASN A 378 -104.58 -114.77 -101.27
N ARG A 379 -104.05 -115.85 -100.68
CA ARG A 379 -103.35 -115.79 -99.38
C ARG A 379 -101.91 -115.31 -99.54
N ALA A 380 -101.22 -115.74 -100.60
CA ALA A 380 -99.85 -115.29 -100.91
C ALA A 380 -99.79 -113.77 -101.13
N LEU A 381 -100.68 -113.20 -101.96
CA LEU A 381 -100.70 -111.76 -102.27
C LEU A 381 -101.00 -110.88 -101.05
N ARG A 382 -101.79 -111.37 -100.08
CA ARG A 382 -102.01 -110.68 -98.79
C ARG A 382 -100.76 -110.71 -97.92
N LEU A 383 -100.10 -111.86 -97.80
CA LEU A 383 -98.86 -112.01 -97.02
C LEU A 383 -97.70 -111.17 -97.61
N GLU A 384 -97.58 -111.10 -98.94
CA GLU A 384 -96.55 -110.28 -99.58
C GLU A 384 -96.75 -108.78 -99.32
N LYS A 385 -97.99 -108.29 -99.39
CA LYS A 385 -98.34 -106.90 -99.07
C LYS A 385 -98.08 -106.56 -97.61
N GLU A 386 -98.43 -107.44 -96.67
CA GLU A 386 -98.15 -107.21 -95.25
C GLU A 386 -96.64 -107.30 -94.95
N ASN A 387 -95.90 -108.20 -95.61
CA ASN A 387 -94.44 -108.31 -95.45
C ASN A 387 -93.71 -107.04 -95.97
N LYS A 388 -94.08 -106.54 -97.15
CA LYS A 388 -93.59 -105.24 -97.65
C LYS A 388 -93.96 -104.07 -96.74
N ARG A 389 -95.15 -104.09 -96.12
CA ARG A 389 -95.58 -103.10 -95.12
C ARG A 389 -94.74 -103.17 -93.84
N LEU A 390 -94.44 -104.37 -93.35
CA LEU A 390 -93.59 -104.62 -92.18
C LEU A 390 -92.13 -104.20 -92.45
N GLN A 391 -91.57 -104.50 -93.62
CA GLN A 391 -90.23 -104.04 -94.01
C GLN A 391 -90.14 -102.50 -94.07
N ALA A 392 -91.13 -101.83 -94.67
CA ALA A 392 -91.19 -100.37 -94.69
C ALA A 392 -91.35 -99.75 -93.29
N LEU A 393 -92.02 -100.45 -92.36
CA LEU A 393 -92.13 -100.04 -90.97
C LEU A 393 -90.83 -100.26 -90.19
N MET A 394 -90.14 -101.38 -90.42
CA MET A 394 -88.82 -101.67 -89.83
C MET A 394 -87.76 -100.65 -90.27
N ALA A 395 -87.73 -100.27 -91.55
CA ALA A 395 -86.82 -99.23 -92.05
C ALA A 395 -87.04 -97.89 -91.32
N LYS A 396 -88.31 -97.47 -91.17
CA LYS A 396 -88.65 -96.26 -90.40
C LYS A 396 -88.24 -96.34 -88.93
N TYR A 397 -88.37 -97.51 -88.29
CA TYR A 397 -87.88 -97.69 -86.92
C TYR A 397 -86.34 -97.64 -86.85
N GLN A 398 -85.62 -98.21 -87.82
CA GLN A 398 -84.15 -98.16 -87.87
C GLN A 398 -83.61 -96.74 -88.09
N ASP A 399 -84.26 -95.92 -88.91
CA ASP A 399 -83.85 -94.53 -89.10
C ASP A 399 -84.27 -93.64 -87.92
N ALA A 400 -85.37 -93.97 -87.22
CA ALA A 400 -85.72 -93.37 -85.94
C ALA A 400 -84.69 -93.70 -84.84
N THR A 401 -84.15 -94.92 -84.77
CA THR A 401 -83.08 -95.23 -83.80
C THR A 401 -81.78 -94.52 -84.13
N LYS A 402 -81.34 -94.48 -85.40
CA LYS A 402 -80.12 -93.72 -85.81
C LYS A 402 -80.22 -92.23 -85.48
N THR A 403 -81.38 -91.62 -85.72
CA THR A 403 -81.60 -90.20 -85.38
C THR A 403 -81.69 -89.97 -83.87
N HIS A 404 -82.20 -90.94 -83.10
CA HIS A 404 -82.13 -90.91 -81.64
C HIS A 404 -80.68 -91.04 -81.11
N GLU A 405 -79.88 -91.94 -81.67
CA GLU A 405 -78.45 -92.12 -81.31
C GLU A 405 -77.64 -90.84 -81.59
N ILE A 406 -77.82 -90.22 -82.76
CA ILE A 406 -77.13 -88.97 -83.11
C ILE A 406 -77.56 -87.81 -82.19
N THR A 407 -78.85 -87.69 -81.88
CA THR A 407 -79.33 -86.63 -80.97
C THR A 407 -78.90 -86.87 -79.52
N GLN A 408 -78.82 -88.13 -79.07
CA GLN A 408 -78.28 -88.49 -77.76
C GLN A 408 -76.77 -88.21 -77.65
N ALA A 409 -75.99 -88.50 -78.70
CA ALA A 409 -74.57 -88.16 -78.76
C ALA A 409 -74.34 -86.64 -78.69
N SER A 410 -75.09 -85.86 -79.48
CA SER A 410 -75.03 -84.39 -79.45
C SER A 410 -75.45 -83.81 -78.09
N MET A 411 -76.47 -84.40 -77.45
CA MET A 411 -76.88 -84.01 -76.09
C MET A 411 -75.77 -84.24 -75.07
N LEU A 412 -75.08 -85.39 -75.12
CA LEU A 412 -73.93 -85.71 -74.25
C LEU A 412 -72.71 -84.81 -74.49
N GLU A 413 -72.54 -84.24 -75.69
CA GLU A 413 -71.49 -83.25 -75.97
C GLU A 413 -71.87 -81.88 -75.40
N LEU A 414 -73.12 -81.43 -75.61
CA LEU A 414 -73.65 -80.20 -75.03
C LEU A 414 -73.67 -80.23 -73.50
N GLU A 415 -73.96 -81.37 -72.86
CA GLU A 415 -73.86 -81.54 -71.41
C GLU A 415 -72.42 -81.35 -70.90
N LYS A 416 -71.43 -81.94 -71.59
CA LYS A 416 -70.00 -81.78 -71.24
C LYS A 416 -69.51 -80.36 -71.45
N GLU A 417 -69.95 -79.68 -72.51
CA GLU A 417 -69.62 -78.28 -72.75
C GLU A 417 -70.27 -77.37 -71.70
N ASN A 418 -71.55 -77.57 -71.40
CA ASN A 418 -72.26 -76.81 -70.37
C ASN A 418 -71.64 -77.02 -68.97
N GLN A 419 -71.19 -78.25 -68.65
CA GLN A 419 -70.46 -78.52 -67.41
C GLN A 419 -69.08 -77.83 -67.38
N ARG A 420 -68.35 -77.79 -68.50
CA ARG A 420 -67.09 -77.04 -68.62
C ARG A 420 -67.31 -75.53 -68.45
N LEU A 421 -68.35 -74.98 -69.07
CA LEU A 421 -68.73 -73.57 -68.96
C LEU A 421 -69.16 -73.23 -67.52
N SER A 422 -69.97 -74.07 -66.88
CA SER A 422 -70.38 -73.93 -65.47
C SER A 422 -69.18 -73.89 -64.53
N ASN A 423 -68.24 -74.84 -64.66
CA ASN A 423 -67.00 -74.86 -63.90
C ASN A 423 -66.16 -73.60 -64.16
N ARG A 424 -66.10 -73.10 -65.40
CA ARG A 424 -65.37 -71.87 -65.73
C ARG A 424 -66.02 -70.62 -65.14
N VAL A 425 -67.36 -70.54 -65.14
CA VAL A 425 -68.11 -69.47 -64.48
C VAL A 425 -67.87 -69.47 -62.97
N GLN A 426 -67.87 -70.65 -62.32
CA GLN A 426 -67.55 -70.74 -60.89
C GLN A 426 -66.13 -70.23 -60.60
N GLN A 427 -65.12 -70.68 -61.35
CA GLN A 427 -63.74 -70.20 -61.19
C GLN A 427 -63.64 -68.67 -61.34
N LEU A 428 -64.30 -68.10 -62.35
CA LEU A 428 -64.31 -66.65 -62.57
C LEU A 428 -65.02 -65.92 -61.42
N GLN A 429 -66.11 -66.47 -60.89
CA GLN A 429 -66.81 -65.91 -59.73
C GLN A 429 -65.94 -65.95 -58.46
N GLU A 430 -65.19 -67.03 -58.23
CA GLU A 430 -64.23 -67.13 -57.13
C GLU A 430 -63.07 -66.14 -57.27
N HIS A 431 -62.55 -65.92 -58.48
CA HIS A 431 -61.54 -64.89 -58.75
C HIS A 431 -62.10 -63.48 -58.50
N ILE A 432 -63.28 -63.15 -59.04
CA ILE A 432 -63.96 -61.85 -58.82
C ILE A 432 -64.21 -61.61 -57.33
N ASN A 433 -64.57 -62.64 -56.56
CA ASN A 433 -64.77 -62.51 -55.12
C ASN A 433 -63.46 -62.27 -54.36
N LYS A 434 -62.35 -62.91 -54.76
CA LYS A 434 -61.01 -62.68 -54.18
C LYS A 434 -60.48 -61.28 -54.51
N GLU A 435 -60.65 -60.82 -55.75
CA GLU A 435 -60.28 -59.46 -56.16
C GLU A 435 -61.09 -58.40 -55.42
N LYS A 436 -62.42 -58.59 -55.27
CA LYS A 436 -63.27 -57.70 -54.46
C LYS A 436 -62.83 -57.63 -53.00
N GLN A 437 -62.48 -58.76 -52.38
CA GLN A 437 -61.97 -58.75 -51.01
C GLN A 437 -60.64 -57.99 -50.94
N SER A 438 -59.70 -58.26 -51.84
CA SER A 438 -58.42 -57.54 -51.88
C SER A 438 -58.58 -56.03 -52.10
N VAL A 439 -59.56 -55.60 -52.90
CA VAL A 439 -59.88 -54.16 -53.07
C VAL A 439 -60.42 -53.57 -51.76
N LEU A 440 -61.35 -54.24 -51.08
CA LEU A 440 -61.86 -53.79 -49.77
C LEU A 440 -60.76 -53.72 -48.70
N ASP A 441 -59.83 -54.68 -48.70
CA ASP A 441 -58.68 -54.70 -47.79
C ASP A 441 -57.72 -53.54 -48.07
N PHE A 442 -57.48 -53.21 -49.36
CA PHE A 442 -56.69 -52.04 -49.77
C PHE A 442 -57.40 -50.72 -49.49
N GLU A 443 -58.73 -50.64 -49.64
CA GLU A 443 -59.52 -49.46 -49.29
C GLU A 443 -59.45 -49.18 -47.78
N GLN A 444 -59.59 -50.22 -46.94
CA GLN A 444 -59.44 -50.11 -45.49
C GLN A 444 -58.03 -49.62 -45.10
N LEU A 445 -56.99 -50.28 -45.62
CA LEU A 445 -55.60 -49.87 -45.38
C LEU A 445 -55.33 -48.43 -45.84
N SER A 446 -55.93 -47.99 -46.95
CA SER A 446 -55.86 -46.61 -47.44
C SER A 446 -56.52 -45.62 -46.47
N THR A 447 -57.69 -45.96 -45.91
CA THR A 447 -58.35 -45.13 -44.89
C THR A 447 -57.60 -45.06 -43.57
N ASP A 448 -56.99 -46.16 -43.12
CA ASP A 448 -56.17 -46.18 -41.90
C ASP A 448 -54.89 -45.36 -42.07
N LEU A 449 -54.18 -45.51 -43.19
CA LEU A 449 -53.00 -44.69 -43.52
C LEU A 449 -53.36 -43.20 -43.67
N ALA A 450 -54.55 -42.86 -44.16
CA ALA A 450 -55.03 -41.48 -44.21
C ALA A 450 -55.29 -40.91 -42.80
N ALA A 451 -55.90 -41.71 -41.91
CA ALA A 451 -56.17 -41.32 -40.52
C ALA A 451 -54.86 -41.15 -39.71
N ASP A 452 -53.91 -42.06 -39.85
CA ASP A 452 -52.61 -41.95 -39.17
C ASP A 452 -51.74 -40.83 -39.75
N ARG A 453 -51.82 -40.54 -41.07
CA ARG A 453 -51.22 -39.32 -41.63
C ARG A 453 -51.80 -38.06 -40.98
N GLN A 454 -53.12 -37.97 -40.84
CA GLN A 454 -53.77 -36.81 -40.20
C GLN A 454 -53.36 -36.67 -38.72
N ARG A 455 -53.24 -37.79 -37.99
CA ARG A 455 -52.72 -37.80 -36.61
C ARG A 455 -51.29 -37.30 -36.54
N LEU A 456 -50.40 -37.80 -37.39
CA LEU A 456 -48.99 -37.38 -37.47
C LEU A 456 -48.87 -35.91 -37.84
N GLU A 457 -49.67 -35.40 -38.78
CA GLU A 457 -49.73 -33.98 -39.14
C GLU A 457 -50.16 -33.12 -37.93
N SER A 458 -51.19 -33.54 -37.18
CA SER A 458 -51.61 -32.82 -35.95
C SER A 458 -50.56 -32.86 -34.82
N SER A 459 -49.81 -33.95 -34.71
CA SER A 459 -48.71 -34.11 -33.75
C SER A 459 -47.50 -33.25 -34.11
N LEU A 460 -47.15 -33.19 -35.41
CA LEU A 460 -46.10 -32.30 -35.92
C LEU A 460 -46.46 -30.82 -35.73
N GLU A 461 -47.72 -30.44 -35.95
CA GLU A 461 -48.15 -29.04 -35.82
C GLU A 461 -48.20 -28.59 -34.36
N THR A 462 -48.66 -29.45 -33.44
CA THR A 462 -48.58 -29.17 -31.99
C THR A 462 -47.13 -29.15 -31.49
N ALA A 463 -46.25 -30.01 -32.01
CA ALA A 463 -44.82 -29.97 -31.72
C ALA A 463 -44.17 -28.66 -32.22
N ARG A 464 -44.45 -28.22 -33.47
CA ARG A 464 -44.01 -26.93 -34.01
C ARG A 464 -44.46 -25.77 -33.13
N ALA A 465 -45.77 -25.66 -32.85
CA ALA A 465 -46.31 -24.58 -32.04
C ALA A 465 -45.74 -24.53 -30.61
N SER A 466 -45.35 -25.67 -30.03
CA SER A 466 -44.65 -25.68 -28.73
C SER A 466 -43.17 -25.27 -28.85
N SER A 467 -42.48 -25.64 -29.93
CA SER A 467 -41.11 -25.20 -30.21
C SER A 467 -41.04 -23.69 -30.52
N GLU A 468 -41.99 -23.15 -31.29
CA GLU A 468 -42.07 -21.73 -31.63
C GLU A 468 -42.30 -20.85 -30.39
N ARG A 469 -43.20 -21.27 -29.48
CA ARG A 469 -43.36 -20.59 -28.18
C ARG A 469 -42.06 -20.59 -27.39
N ARG A 470 -41.37 -21.73 -27.27
CA ARG A 470 -40.11 -21.81 -26.54
C ARG A 470 -38.99 -20.98 -27.17
N VAL A 471 -39.00 -20.80 -28.50
CA VAL A 471 -38.10 -19.85 -29.18
C VAL A 471 -38.47 -18.42 -28.82
N GLN A 472 -39.74 -18.03 -28.89
CA GLN A 472 -40.20 -16.68 -28.51
C GLN A 472 -39.96 -16.36 -27.03
N GLU A 473 -40.06 -17.35 -26.14
CA GLU A 473 -39.73 -17.24 -24.71
C GLU A 473 -38.22 -16.96 -24.53
N MET A 474 -37.34 -17.76 -25.14
CA MET A 474 -35.89 -17.51 -25.10
C MET A 474 -35.48 -16.21 -25.79
N GLU A 475 -36.16 -15.79 -26.86
CA GLU A 475 -35.94 -14.49 -27.48
C GLU A 475 -36.34 -13.34 -26.55
N GLN A 476 -37.44 -13.46 -25.80
CA GLN A 476 -37.85 -12.47 -24.80
C GLN A 476 -36.87 -12.41 -23.62
N GLU A 477 -36.43 -13.56 -23.10
CA GLU A 477 -35.41 -13.62 -22.05
C GLU A 477 -34.07 -13.02 -22.52
N ASN A 478 -33.59 -13.37 -23.71
CA ASN A 478 -32.36 -12.85 -24.28
C ASN A 478 -32.44 -11.32 -24.51
N ASN A 479 -33.56 -10.82 -25.04
CA ASN A 479 -33.82 -9.38 -25.14
C ASN A 479 -33.86 -8.68 -23.77
N HIS A 480 -34.37 -9.34 -22.73
CA HIS A 480 -34.35 -8.79 -21.36
C HIS A 480 -32.93 -8.77 -20.79
N LEU A 481 -32.15 -9.84 -20.98
CA LEU A 481 -30.76 -9.93 -20.56
C LEU A 481 -29.88 -8.89 -21.25
N VAL A 482 -30.05 -8.67 -22.56
CA VAL A 482 -29.36 -7.61 -23.31
C VAL A 482 -29.65 -6.24 -22.70
N LYS A 483 -30.92 -5.88 -22.49
CA LYS A 483 -31.31 -4.61 -21.84
C LYS A 483 -30.73 -4.47 -20.43
N THR A 484 -30.69 -5.55 -19.65
CA THR A 484 -30.09 -5.56 -18.32
C THR A 484 -28.57 -5.32 -18.39
N ILE A 485 -27.87 -5.97 -19.33
CA ILE A 485 -26.43 -5.78 -19.59
C ILE A 485 -26.14 -4.34 -20.06
N GLU A 486 -26.98 -3.76 -20.92
CA GLU A 486 -26.87 -2.36 -21.33
C GLU A 486 -27.05 -1.41 -20.15
N SER A 487 -28.05 -1.63 -19.28
CA SER A 487 -28.25 -0.84 -18.06
C SER A 487 -27.09 -0.93 -17.06
N LEU A 488 -26.39 -2.07 -17.03
CA LEU A 488 -25.20 -2.29 -16.20
C LEU A 488 -23.97 -1.62 -16.82
N ARG A 489 -23.79 -1.70 -18.14
CA ARG A 489 -22.72 -1.02 -18.87
C ARG A 489 -22.82 0.50 -18.74
N GLU A 490 -24.01 1.07 -18.90
CA GLU A 490 -24.17 2.53 -18.81
C GLU A 490 -23.99 3.02 -17.37
N ARG A 491 -24.50 2.29 -16.35
CA ARG A 491 -24.19 2.58 -14.94
C ARG A 491 -22.69 2.48 -14.63
N ALA A 492 -22.01 1.45 -15.12
CA ALA A 492 -20.57 1.29 -14.93
C ALA A 492 -19.77 2.43 -15.61
N LYS A 493 -20.21 2.89 -16.78
CA LYS A 493 -19.65 4.03 -17.53
C LYS A 493 -19.88 5.37 -16.83
N ILE A 494 -21.06 5.59 -16.26
CA ILE A 494 -21.38 6.77 -15.43
C ILE A 494 -20.49 6.78 -14.18
N GLY A 495 -20.49 5.70 -13.39
CA GLY A 495 -19.67 5.60 -12.18
C GLY A 495 -18.17 5.63 -12.43
N ALA A 496 -17.69 5.18 -13.61
CA ALA A 496 -16.30 5.37 -14.02
C ALA A 496 -16.00 6.85 -14.32
N ASN A 497 -16.85 7.54 -15.08
CA ASN A 497 -16.70 8.97 -15.37
C ASN A 497 -16.78 9.83 -14.10
N GLU A 498 -17.59 9.45 -13.12
CA GLU A 498 -17.70 10.14 -11.83
C GLU A 498 -16.44 9.94 -10.97
N LYS A 499 -15.90 8.73 -10.93
CA LYS A 499 -14.60 8.45 -10.29
C LYS A 499 -13.45 9.20 -10.94
N VAL A 500 -13.42 9.29 -12.28
CA VAL A 500 -12.44 10.12 -13.00
C VAL A 500 -12.60 11.59 -12.61
N LYS A 501 -13.81 12.15 -12.62
CA LYS A 501 -14.07 13.54 -12.20
C LYS A 501 -13.73 13.81 -10.72
N ALA A 502 -13.87 12.82 -9.84
CA ALA A 502 -13.45 12.93 -8.45
C ALA A 502 -11.92 12.99 -8.34
N ILE A 503 -11.20 12.10 -9.05
CA ILE A 503 -9.74 12.08 -9.13
C ILE A 503 -9.19 13.35 -9.79
N GLU A 504 -9.86 13.90 -10.81
CA GLU A 504 -9.50 15.19 -11.43
C GLU A 504 -9.62 16.36 -10.45
N LYS A 505 -10.70 16.40 -9.64
CA LYS A 505 -10.86 17.40 -8.57
C LYS A 505 -9.81 17.26 -7.47
N GLU A 506 -9.53 16.03 -7.03
CA GLU A 506 -8.53 15.75 -6.00
C GLU A 506 -7.12 16.11 -6.49
N ASN A 507 -6.74 15.70 -7.70
CA ASN A 507 -5.48 16.10 -8.34
C ASN A 507 -5.36 17.63 -8.50
N LYS A 508 -6.47 18.34 -8.79
CA LYS A 508 -6.46 19.80 -8.84
C LYS A 508 -6.17 20.40 -7.45
N VAL A 509 -6.88 19.97 -6.41
CA VAL A 509 -6.67 20.44 -5.03
C VAL A 509 -5.26 20.10 -4.52
N LEU A 510 -4.74 18.93 -4.86
CA LEU A 510 -3.36 18.53 -4.55
C LEU A 510 -2.33 19.40 -5.31
N SER A 511 -2.59 19.74 -6.57
CA SER A 511 -1.73 20.65 -7.35
C SER A 511 -1.72 22.07 -6.77
N GLU A 512 -2.89 22.60 -6.39
CA GLU A 512 -3.03 23.90 -5.71
C GLU A 512 -2.31 23.89 -4.35
N LEU A 513 -2.45 22.82 -3.55
CA LEU A 513 -1.75 22.65 -2.27
C LEU A 513 -0.22 22.51 -2.45
N VAL A 514 0.24 21.79 -3.48
CA VAL A 514 1.67 21.68 -3.82
C VAL A 514 2.22 23.05 -4.24
N GLN A 515 1.47 23.83 -5.02
CA GLN A 515 1.85 25.19 -5.39
C GLN A 515 1.94 26.11 -4.16
N ASP A 516 0.95 26.08 -3.26
CA ASP A 516 0.96 26.85 -2.01
C ASP A 516 2.14 26.47 -1.10
N MET A 517 2.37 25.17 -0.90
CA MET A 517 3.51 24.67 -0.14
C MET A 517 4.85 25.06 -0.79
N THR A 518 4.92 25.07 -2.12
CA THR A 518 6.10 25.53 -2.87
C THR A 518 6.34 27.03 -2.68
N THR A 519 5.31 27.88 -2.73
CA THR A 519 5.51 29.33 -2.45
C THR A 519 5.85 29.59 -0.98
N LYS A 520 5.31 28.80 -0.04
CA LYS A 520 5.66 28.85 1.38
C LYS A 520 7.11 28.42 1.61
N HIS A 521 7.59 27.40 0.90
CA HIS A 521 8.99 26.98 0.93
C HIS A 521 9.92 28.10 0.44
N HIS A 522 9.68 28.68 -0.73
CA HIS A 522 10.48 29.81 -1.25
C HIS A 522 10.52 31.01 -0.29
N LYS A 523 9.41 31.31 0.40
CA LYS A 523 9.38 32.35 1.45
C LYS A 523 10.30 31.99 2.62
N LEU A 524 10.20 30.78 3.14
CA LEU A 524 11.05 30.30 4.24
C LEU A 524 12.53 30.22 3.85
N GLU A 525 12.86 29.82 2.62
CA GLU A 525 14.24 29.86 2.09
C GLU A 525 14.78 31.30 2.04
N TYR A 526 13.99 32.26 1.56
CA TYR A 526 14.38 33.66 1.52
C TYR A 526 14.59 34.24 2.93
N GLU A 527 13.69 33.92 3.88
CA GLU A 527 13.87 34.32 5.28
C GLU A 527 15.09 33.65 5.93
N THR A 528 15.38 32.39 5.59
CA THR A 528 16.59 31.68 6.07
C THR A 528 17.86 32.33 5.53
N LYS A 529 17.92 32.68 4.23
CA LYS A 529 19.05 33.40 3.63
C LYS A 529 19.27 34.76 4.31
N ARG A 530 18.20 35.56 4.45
CA ARG A 530 18.20 36.85 5.16
C ARG A 530 18.60 36.75 6.63
N LEU A 531 18.34 35.63 7.31
CA LEU A 531 18.78 35.39 8.68
C LEU A 531 20.25 34.97 8.74
N ASN A 532 20.73 34.15 7.81
CA ASN A 532 22.14 33.77 7.71
C ASN A 532 23.03 34.99 7.38
N GLU A 533 22.58 35.88 6.49
CA GLU A 533 23.23 37.18 6.21
C GLU A 533 23.41 37.98 7.52
N LYS A 534 22.33 38.13 8.31
CA LYS A 534 22.38 38.84 9.60
C LYS A 534 23.22 38.15 10.67
N ILE A 535 23.31 36.81 10.65
CA ILE A 535 24.21 36.06 11.53
C ILE A 535 25.66 36.40 11.17
N HIS A 536 25.99 36.43 9.87
CA HIS A 536 27.33 36.80 9.41
C HIS A 536 27.69 38.25 9.77
N ASP A 537 26.78 39.22 9.56
CA ASP A 537 26.93 40.61 10.01
C ASP A 537 27.23 40.71 11.52
N MET A 538 26.58 39.85 12.32
CA MET A 538 26.80 39.77 13.78
C MET A 538 28.12 39.09 14.14
N GLU A 539 28.55 38.05 13.41
CA GLU A 539 29.84 37.39 13.60
C GLU A 539 31.02 38.34 13.34
N ASP A 540 30.96 39.10 12.24
CA ASP A 540 31.95 40.14 11.91
C ASP A 540 31.94 41.27 12.97
N SER A 541 30.76 41.72 13.39
CA SER A 541 30.61 42.70 14.48
C SER A 541 31.22 42.19 15.80
N ILE A 542 31.07 40.90 16.10
CA ILE A 542 31.66 40.24 17.27
C ILE A 542 33.18 40.10 17.10
N HIS A 543 33.70 39.86 15.89
CA HIS A 543 35.14 39.84 15.64
C HIS A 543 35.76 41.22 15.89
N LEU A 544 35.19 42.27 15.29
CA LEU A 544 35.63 43.65 15.48
C LEU A 544 35.57 44.07 16.96
N ALA A 545 34.51 43.71 17.68
CA ALA A 545 34.39 43.97 19.12
C ALA A 545 35.49 43.27 19.94
N LYS A 546 35.87 42.03 19.59
CA LYS A 546 36.99 41.31 20.24
C LYS A 546 38.34 41.97 19.96
N GLU A 547 38.56 42.50 18.76
CA GLU A 547 39.79 43.23 18.42
C GLU A 547 39.88 44.57 19.15
N VAL A 548 38.79 45.34 19.19
CA VAL A 548 38.71 46.58 19.99
C VAL A 548 38.91 46.29 21.49
N GLN A 549 38.34 45.22 22.03
CA GLN A 549 38.57 44.81 23.43
C GLN A 549 40.03 44.42 23.69
N LYS A 550 40.65 43.67 22.77
CA LYS A 550 42.06 43.27 22.83
C LYS A 550 42.96 44.52 22.87
N ASP A 551 42.69 45.50 22.02
CA ASP A 551 43.51 46.72 21.92
C ASP A 551 43.26 47.70 23.05
N ASN A 552 42.03 47.83 23.54
CA ASN A 552 41.76 48.53 24.80
C ASN A 552 42.53 47.89 25.97
N SER A 553 42.59 46.55 26.05
CA SER A 553 43.38 45.87 27.10
C SER A 553 44.90 46.07 26.97
N LYS A 554 45.42 46.37 25.76
CA LYS A 554 46.81 46.81 25.57
C LYS A 554 46.99 48.24 26.08
N LEU A 555 46.09 49.15 25.71
CA LEU A 555 46.10 50.56 26.10
C LEU A 555 45.97 50.74 27.62
N GLU A 556 45.12 49.96 28.29
CA GLU A 556 45.01 49.93 29.76
C GLU A 556 46.33 49.51 30.41
N LYS A 557 46.97 48.43 29.93
CA LYS A 557 48.28 47.98 30.42
C LYS A 557 49.36 49.04 30.16
N GLN A 558 49.37 49.68 29.00
CA GLN A 558 50.29 50.77 28.68
C GLN A 558 50.09 51.99 29.57
N ASN A 559 48.84 52.37 29.87
CA ASN A 559 48.48 53.49 30.75
C ASN A 559 48.86 53.20 32.21
N VAL A 560 48.69 51.97 32.68
CA VAL A 560 49.20 51.51 33.99
C VAL A 560 50.73 51.56 34.03
N LEU A 561 51.41 51.06 33.00
CA LEU A 561 52.87 51.13 32.90
C LEU A 561 53.36 52.59 32.91
N GLU A 562 52.76 53.47 32.11
CA GLU A 562 53.10 54.89 32.04
C GLU A 562 52.90 55.60 33.39
N LYS A 563 51.84 55.26 34.14
CA LYS A 563 51.65 55.73 35.52
C LYS A 563 52.74 55.22 36.46
N THR A 564 53.12 53.95 36.39
CA THR A 564 54.22 53.41 37.21
C THR A 564 55.57 54.03 36.85
N VAL A 565 55.85 54.31 35.57
CA VAL A 565 57.07 55.01 35.12
C VAL A 565 57.11 56.43 35.68
N LYS A 566 56.02 57.21 35.55
CA LYS A 566 55.95 58.58 36.11
C LYS A 566 56.06 58.59 37.64
N GLN A 567 55.54 57.56 38.31
CA GLN A 567 55.70 57.40 39.76
C GLN A 567 57.14 57.03 40.14
N LEU A 568 57.81 56.18 39.36
CA LEU A 568 59.22 55.81 39.53
C LEU A 568 60.14 57.01 39.30
N GLU A 569 59.95 57.78 38.22
CA GLU A 569 60.67 59.04 37.96
C GLU A 569 60.55 60.00 39.15
N LEU A 570 59.36 60.13 39.73
CA LEU A 570 59.12 61.00 40.88
C LEU A 570 59.72 60.47 42.18
N THR A 571 59.94 59.15 42.31
CA THR A 571 60.76 58.59 43.40
C THR A 571 62.26 58.74 43.16
N CYS A 572 62.74 58.60 41.92
CA CYS A 572 64.16 58.83 41.58
C CYS A 572 64.55 60.28 41.87
N ARG A 573 63.78 61.27 41.41
CA ARG A 573 64.04 62.69 41.72
C ARG A 573 64.04 63.00 43.22
N LYS A 574 63.23 62.30 44.02
CA LYS A 574 63.26 62.41 45.48
C LYS A 574 64.53 61.79 46.07
N MET A 575 64.94 60.63 45.56
CA MET A 575 66.18 59.97 45.98
C MET A 575 67.40 60.83 45.64
N GLU A 576 67.47 61.38 44.42
CA GLU A 576 68.49 62.36 43.99
C GLU A 576 68.56 63.56 44.95
N THR A 577 67.42 64.16 45.35
CA THR A 577 67.44 65.27 46.33
C THR A 577 67.88 64.85 47.73
N ILE A 578 67.64 63.59 48.14
CA ILE A 578 68.11 63.05 49.43
C ILE A 578 69.61 62.79 49.38
N GLU A 579 70.11 62.17 48.31
CA GLU A 579 71.54 61.92 48.07
C GLU A 579 72.33 63.23 48.00
N GLN A 580 71.80 64.26 47.33
CA GLN A 580 72.38 65.60 47.32
C GLN A 580 72.48 66.18 48.76
N SER A 581 71.39 66.12 49.54
CA SER A 581 71.41 66.61 50.92
C SER A 581 72.34 65.82 51.85
N ALA A 582 72.52 64.51 51.60
CA ALA A 582 73.45 63.67 52.34
C ALA A 582 74.91 64.02 52.00
N SER A 583 75.20 64.30 50.72
CA SER A 583 76.51 64.81 50.28
C SER A 583 76.83 66.17 50.91
N ASP A 584 75.87 67.10 50.95
CA ASP A 584 76.06 68.43 51.55
C ASP A 584 76.32 68.31 53.07
N LEU A 585 75.56 67.45 53.77
CA LEU A 585 75.80 67.13 55.19
C LEU A 585 77.14 66.42 55.43
N GLU A 586 77.61 65.58 54.51
CA GLU A 586 78.95 65.00 54.57
C GLU A 586 80.05 66.07 54.46
N VAL A 587 79.87 67.05 53.57
CA VAL A 587 80.80 68.17 53.42
C VAL A 587 80.83 69.03 54.69
N GLU A 588 79.67 69.37 55.27
CA GLU A 588 79.59 70.08 56.55
C GLU A 588 80.26 69.27 57.69
N ASN A 589 80.02 67.96 57.77
CA ASN A 589 80.64 67.09 58.77
C ASN A 589 82.18 67.02 58.63
N ARG A 590 82.70 67.06 57.39
CA ARG A 590 84.14 67.19 57.12
C ARG A 590 84.68 68.57 57.54
N GLN A 591 83.97 69.66 57.27
CA GLN A 591 84.36 71.01 57.71
C GLN A 591 84.41 71.12 59.24
N LEU A 592 83.39 70.61 59.94
CA LEU A 592 83.33 70.57 61.40
C LEU A 592 84.49 69.75 61.99
N LYS A 593 84.87 68.62 61.37
CA LYS A 593 86.07 67.86 61.78
C LYS A 593 87.36 68.67 61.64
N VAL A 594 87.53 69.43 60.56
CA VAL A 594 88.70 70.33 60.38
C VAL A 594 88.69 71.45 61.42
N GLN A 595 87.53 72.02 61.76
CA GLN A 595 87.42 73.01 62.85
C GLN A 595 87.80 72.42 64.21
N VAL A 596 87.36 71.20 64.52
CA VAL A 596 87.74 70.49 65.75
C VAL A 596 89.25 70.21 65.80
N GLU A 597 89.87 69.81 64.69
CA GLU A 597 91.32 69.57 64.65
C GLU A 597 92.12 70.88 64.83
N ASN A 598 91.66 71.98 64.23
CA ASN A 598 92.24 73.31 64.43
C ASN A 598 92.10 73.77 65.90
N LEU A 599 90.97 73.50 66.56
CA LEU A 599 90.78 73.80 67.98
C LEU A 599 91.70 72.96 68.87
N LYS A 600 91.95 71.68 68.56
CA LYS A 600 92.97 70.87 69.26
C LYS A 600 94.36 71.48 69.12
N ASN A 601 94.75 71.86 67.90
CA ASN A 601 96.06 72.45 67.62
C ASN A 601 96.25 73.77 68.38
N LEU A 602 95.22 74.63 68.41
CA LEU A 602 95.22 75.86 69.21
C LEU A 602 95.28 75.57 70.73
N THR A 603 94.62 74.52 71.19
CA THR A 603 94.71 74.07 72.59
C THR A 603 96.12 73.61 72.95
N GLN A 604 96.80 72.87 72.07
CA GLN A 604 98.21 72.49 72.26
C GLN A 604 99.14 73.71 72.26
N GLN A 605 98.91 74.71 71.40
CA GLN A 605 99.68 75.96 71.42
C GLN A 605 99.48 76.76 72.71
N LEU A 606 98.26 76.78 73.28
CA LEU A 606 98.01 77.37 74.60
C LEU A 606 98.74 76.60 75.71
N GLN A 607 98.71 75.26 75.70
CA GLN A 607 99.45 74.42 76.65
C GLN A 607 100.97 74.72 76.60
N GLN A 608 101.54 74.81 75.41
CA GLN A 608 102.94 75.15 75.18
C GLN A 608 103.31 76.54 75.75
N LEU A 609 102.42 77.54 75.57
CA LEU A 609 102.62 78.90 76.09
C LEU A 609 102.44 78.98 77.63
N GLU A 610 101.63 78.12 78.24
CA GLU A 610 101.56 77.99 79.69
C GLU A 610 102.85 77.37 80.26
N ASP A 611 103.39 76.32 79.61
CA ASP A 611 104.67 75.73 80.00
C ASP A 611 105.83 76.74 79.88
N ASP A 612 105.94 77.45 78.75
CA ASP A 612 106.94 78.51 78.53
C ASP A 612 106.82 79.63 79.59
N LYS A 613 105.60 80.03 79.96
CA LYS A 613 105.34 80.99 81.03
C LYS A 613 105.80 80.47 82.39
N THR A 614 105.51 79.23 82.76
CA THR A 614 105.97 78.68 84.05
C THR A 614 107.50 78.59 84.12
N SER A 615 108.16 78.25 83.01
CA SER A 615 109.63 78.26 82.95
C SER A 615 110.21 79.67 83.17
N SER A 616 109.56 80.69 82.59
CA SER A 616 109.91 82.11 82.76
C SER A 616 109.72 82.57 84.22
N ASP A 617 108.63 82.16 84.88
CA ASP A 617 108.40 82.47 86.30
C ASP A 617 109.43 81.78 87.23
N MET A 618 109.90 80.57 86.89
CA MET A 618 111.01 79.93 87.59
C MET A 618 112.34 80.70 87.41
N GLU A 619 112.62 81.19 86.20
CA GLU A 619 113.84 81.98 85.93
C GLU A 619 113.80 83.35 86.61
N ILE A 620 112.66 84.05 86.59
CA ILE A 620 112.43 85.27 87.38
C ILE A 620 112.68 85.00 88.88
N THR A 621 112.25 83.85 89.39
CA THR A 621 112.47 83.46 90.79
C THR A 621 113.95 83.15 91.08
N ARG A 622 114.68 82.57 90.13
CA ARG A 622 116.14 82.34 90.20
C ARG A 622 116.91 83.65 90.22
N LEU A 623 116.60 84.57 89.30
CA LEU A 623 117.23 85.90 89.20
C LEU A 623 117.00 86.74 90.47
N LYS A 624 115.78 86.73 91.02
CA LYS A 624 115.49 87.38 92.32
C LYS A 624 116.36 86.85 93.45
N ARG A 625 116.61 85.54 93.53
CA ARG A 625 117.53 84.95 94.54
C ARG A 625 118.99 85.38 94.32
N GLN A 626 119.45 85.51 93.07
CA GLN A 626 120.80 86.00 92.78
C GLN A 626 120.97 87.48 93.16
N ILE A 627 120.00 88.35 92.84
CA ILE A 627 120.01 89.77 93.25
C ILE A 627 120.07 89.89 94.78
N GLU A 628 119.30 89.08 95.51
CA GLU A 628 119.31 89.11 96.99
C GLU A 628 120.63 88.59 97.60
N SER A 629 121.34 87.70 96.90
CA SER A 629 122.70 87.31 97.29
C SER A 629 123.74 88.42 97.03
N LEU A 630 123.59 89.16 95.94
CA LEU A 630 124.50 90.25 95.55
C LEU A 630 124.39 91.47 96.49
N LYS A 631 123.19 91.79 96.98
CA LYS A 631 123.01 92.82 98.03
C LYS A 631 123.82 92.48 99.28
N LYS A 632 123.71 91.24 99.77
CA LYS A 632 124.44 90.77 100.97
C LYS A 632 125.96 90.77 100.79
N THR A 633 126.47 90.71 99.55
CA THR A 633 127.89 90.96 99.29
C THR A 633 128.25 92.44 99.26
N CYS A 634 127.39 93.34 98.76
CA CYS A 634 127.62 94.79 98.84
C CYS A 634 127.67 95.27 100.30
N ASP A 635 126.71 94.88 101.14
CA ASP A 635 126.67 95.27 102.56
C ASP A 635 127.96 94.83 103.30
N ARG A 636 128.49 93.66 102.91
CA ARG A 636 129.74 93.10 103.46
C ARG A 636 130.99 93.81 102.95
N VAL A 637 130.97 94.39 101.74
CA VAL A 637 132.06 95.23 101.22
C VAL A 637 132.03 96.61 101.90
N ALA A 638 130.86 97.22 102.08
CA ALA A 638 130.72 98.51 102.76
C ALA A 638 131.30 98.49 104.19
N ASN A 639 131.01 97.44 104.96
CA ASN A 639 131.59 97.26 106.30
C ASN A 639 133.14 97.13 106.26
N LEU A 640 133.69 96.42 105.27
CA LEU A 640 135.14 96.27 105.12
C LEU A 640 135.85 97.57 104.69
N GLU A 641 135.19 98.46 103.95
CA GLU A 641 135.71 99.81 103.70
C GLU A 641 135.69 100.69 104.96
N GLN A 642 134.69 100.53 105.82
CA GLN A 642 134.62 101.23 107.11
C GLN A 642 135.75 100.75 108.06
N ASP A 643 135.94 99.44 108.20
CA ASP A 643 137.05 98.86 108.99
C ASP A 643 138.43 99.36 108.50
N LYS A 644 138.62 99.43 107.17
CA LYS A 644 139.84 99.98 106.56
C LYS A 644 140.06 101.45 106.94
N LEU A 645 139.01 102.27 106.95
CA LEU A 645 139.11 103.69 107.28
C LEU A 645 139.47 103.92 108.76
N GLU A 646 139.09 103.01 109.66
CA GLU A 646 139.51 103.06 111.07
C GLU A 646 140.94 102.53 111.28
N ALA A 647 141.35 101.52 110.51
CA ALA A 647 142.75 101.08 110.45
C ALA A 647 143.70 102.20 109.96
N GLU A 648 143.34 102.95 108.91
CA GLU A 648 144.13 104.09 108.42
C GLU A 648 144.21 105.25 109.45
N LYS A 649 143.15 105.46 110.25
CA LYS A 649 143.15 106.44 111.36
C LYS A 649 144.03 106.00 112.54
N SER A 650 144.07 104.70 112.86
CA SER A 650 144.96 104.20 113.92
C SER A 650 146.43 104.23 113.50
N ALA A 651 146.74 103.87 112.24
CA ALA A 651 148.09 103.96 111.68
C ALA A 651 148.68 105.38 111.78
N LYS A 652 147.91 106.42 111.42
CA LYS A 652 148.36 107.82 111.56
C LYS A 652 148.64 108.24 113.01
N ARG A 653 147.89 107.73 113.99
CA ARG A 653 148.16 107.98 115.42
C ARG A 653 149.46 107.33 115.88
N PHE A 654 149.73 106.10 115.47
CA PHE A 654 151.02 105.45 115.76
C PHE A 654 152.19 106.17 115.09
N GLN A 655 152.03 106.68 113.87
CA GLN A 655 153.08 107.43 113.18
C GLN A 655 153.46 108.74 113.92
N GLN A 656 152.48 109.49 114.43
CA GLN A 656 152.72 110.68 115.25
C GLN A 656 153.39 110.36 116.61
N ALA A 657 153.02 109.23 117.24
CA ALA A 657 153.66 108.78 118.47
C ALA A 657 155.14 108.36 118.27
N LEU A 658 155.48 107.85 117.08
CA LEU A 658 156.83 107.42 116.74
C LEU A 658 157.77 108.62 116.50
N GLU A 659 157.23 109.75 116.03
CA GLU A 659 157.99 111.00 115.89
C GLU A 659 158.24 111.69 117.24
N SER A 660 157.25 111.73 118.15
CA SER A 660 157.46 112.28 119.50
C SER A 660 158.40 111.42 120.35
N MET A 661 158.36 110.09 120.20
CA MET A 661 159.32 109.18 120.85
C MET A 661 160.76 109.41 120.34
N LYS A 662 160.96 109.69 119.04
CA LYS A 662 162.28 110.05 118.49
C LYS A 662 162.81 111.40 118.99
N ALA A 663 161.93 112.37 119.25
CA ALA A 663 162.32 113.64 119.87
C ALA A 663 162.74 113.43 121.34
N SER A 664 161.96 112.65 122.10
CA SER A 664 162.25 112.31 123.51
C SER A 664 163.59 111.59 123.69
N MET A 665 163.89 110.62 122.81
CA MET A 665 165.12 109.81 122.90
C MET A 665 166.40 110.66 122.83
N ARG A 666 166.47 111.65 121.93
CA ARG A 666 167.61 112.58 121.82
C ARG A 666 167.70 113.60 122.94
N GLN A 667 166.61 113.83 123.67
CA GLN A 667 166.64 114.62 124.90
C GLN A 667 167.18 113.80 126.07
N SER A 668 167.01 112.46 126.05
CA SER A 668 167.61 111.54 127.03
C SER A 668 169.13 111.41 126.86
N GLU A 669 169.63 111.22 125.63
CA GLU A 669 171.08 111.15 125.32
C GLU A 669 171.86 112.38 125.82
N LYS A 670 171.18 113.53 125.92
CA LYS A 670 171.74 114.79 126.41
C LYS A 670 171.79 114.91 127.94
N MET A 671 170.93 114.18 128.65
CA MET A 671 170.93 114.12 130.13
C MET A 671 171.94 113.08 130.68
N GLU A 672 172.33 112.10 129.86
CA GLU A 672 173.18 110.98 130.28
C GLU A 672 174.68 111.33 130.29
N THR A 673 175.10 112.35 129.52
CA THR A 673 176.50 112.81 129.47
C THR A 673 176.81 114.00 130.40
N ASP A 674 175.83 114.86 130.71
CA ASP A 674 175.99 115.87 131.78
C ASP A 674 176.18 115.19 133.16
N ASN A 675 175.59 114.00 133.37
CA ASN A 675 175.86 113.18 134.55
C ASN A 675 177.30 112.64 134.62
N GLN A 676 177.94 112.32 133.48
CA GLN A 676 179.32 111.84 133.47
C GLN A 676 180.34 112.93 133.88
N GLN A 677 180.01 114.21 133.67
CA GLN A 677 180.84 115.31 134.14
C GLN A 677 180.77 115.48 135.67
N LEU A 678 179.64 115.12 136.30
CA LEU A 678 179.45 115.23 137.75
C LEU A 678 180.22 114.15 138.54
N ASP A 679 180.34 112.92 138.03
CA ASP A 679 181.05 111.83 138.74
C ASP A 679 182.59 111.95 138.71
N GLU A 680 183.18 112.57 137.68
CA GLU A 680 184.61 112.90 137.70
C GLU A 680 184.93 114.08 138.62
N GLU A 681 184.02 115.06 138.77
CA GLU A 681 184.19 116.13 139.75
C GLU A 681 184.09 115.58 141.19
N ASN A 682 183.18 114.63 141.42
CA ASN A 682 183.08 113.87 142.67
C ASN A 682 184.38 113.09 142.99
N SER A 683 185.02 112.49 141.97
CA SER A 683 186.29 111.77 142.10
C SER A 683 187.47 112.65 142.55
N ARG A 684 187.42 113.97 142.30
CA ARG A 684 188.42 114.95 142.79
C ARG A 684 188.29 115.25 144.29
N LEU A 685 187.14 114.98 144.91
CA LEU A 685 186.86 115.24 146.32
C LEU A 685 187.23 114.08 147.28
N VAL A 686 187.41 112.86 146.75
CA VAL A 686 187.74 111.67 147.56
C VAL A 686 189.25 111.46 147.75
N SER A 687 190.07 111.76 146.73
CA SER A 687 191.53 111.61 146.82
C SER A 687 192.20 112.74 147.62
N THR A 688 191.65 113.96 147.57
CA THR A 688 192.01 115.08 148.43
C THR A 688 191.77 114.80 149.92
N ASN A 689 190.81 113.92 150.25
CA ASN A 689 190.63 113.41 151.61
C ASN A 689 191.78 112.49 152.06
N LYS A 690 192.25 111.56 151.20
CA LYS A 690 193.39 110.69 151.50
C LYS A 690 194.71 111.44 151.70
N ARG A 691 194.85 112.64 151.12
CA ARG A 691 195.99 113.54 151.38
C ARG A 691 196.06 114.02 152.83
N LEU A 692 194.94 114.03 153.56
CA LEU A 692 194.87 114.52 154.95
C LEU A 692 194.99 113.40 156.00
N THR A 693 194.60 112.16 155.70
CA THR A 693 194.53 111.10 156.73
C THR A 693 195.90 110.64 157.22
N ASN A 694 196.87 110.41 156.33
CA ASN A 694 198.12 109.74 156.72
C ASN A 694 199.27 110.69 157.13
N GLU A 695 199.09 112.01 157.02
CA GLU A 695 199.94 112.96 157.78
C GLU A 695 199.70 112.86 159.29
N VAL A 696 198.58 112.28 159.74
CA VAL A 696 198.24 112.08 161.17
C VAL A 696 199.00 110.90 161.79
N GLN A 697 199.47 109.92 161.01
CA GLN A 697 200.12 108.70 161.52
C GLN A 697 201.59 108.89 161.98
N ARG A 698 202.06 110.14 162.07
CA ARG A 698 203.46 110.60 162.06
C ARG A 698 204.39 110.17 163.22
N ALA A 699 203.94 109.36 164.18
CA ALA A 699 204.30 109.61 165.58
C ALA A 699 204.56 108.42 166.53
N LYS A 700 204.99 107.22 166.08
CA LYS A 700 205.32 106.12 167.03
C LYS A 700 206.60 105.27 166.85
N THR A 701 207.27 105.30 165.70
CA THR A 701 208.66 104.86 165.50
C THR A 701 209.23 105.56 164.27
#